data_AF-A0AAF5D9E9-F1
#
_entry.id   AF-A0AAF5D9E9-F1
#
_cell.length_a   1.000
_cell.length_b   1.000
_cell.length_c   1.000
_cell.angle_alpha   90.00
_cell.angle_beta   90.00
_cell.angle_gamma   90.00
#
_symmetry.space_group_name_H-M   'P 1'
#
loop_
_entity.id
_entity.type
_entity.pdbx_description
1 polymer ?
#
loop_
_entity_poly.entity_id
_entity_poly.type
_entity_poly.pdbx_seq_one_letter_code
_entity_poly.pdbx_strand_id
1 'polypeptide(L)'
;MEKWKEKCSDKRFKYWKEHKKKKGMSENFENISFVGSQIGAHPYKFIILWIIIFLTSLTIVNDPPKEPKQPDLGFTKFDAEARREVLSNINFFGGNGEPWYMGFFAHALPGNNMLNVDTFNIFKKEYEKVVSTPLSISNNSNIIKNVTYLDICDQFCTFNEVVFSFMDGYATRGLLALFSEPDPIYYPTSKMLGFDVNIGKHFFERTYDSKNEMIGANISALYFTTMVTSLEKRKLLNILENNVIKAVENFNKNPERKFNLVCISAARVGIDVKEGLIHVSKLYLTGICLYIITFIIMFHCFISWKFDFGKKTNYLYGILILLIPIFSSIIALRIQLLISPEINFLFISSPWIAVAYFLATLKSLLLLQYWMYYNSIPTLYTQTIASDFQIRLTVMFGRFTKIFFTSMFCDVTGLCIGALLVPSAYSEFLYFILLLSLSINFTILFLLTPLLKFFKKGKKTEMIELGYRMASIGNNKNIKNNINHYSYTNSYNHDNELNIPKNVLRSRKIRKNIIQPYSDFLTTKVAAIISISIMLILSILIPYLYLPLVFSPDSNFISFSFRQLVLPNSLTINGFNIVEHKVWPDSLATVYIIQKPPKNFSNENEFVSFKKMIEDLELIEENAGRNANQMWLFDYMRVTKQNWHETKKLNMSGFKKFITTFPYKDWETGTQFNFIIDPKTNKEIPIITKMLFMATHNNVTSIKEKHTLMQKIRNKVSKYREKYDVVPYDTDALNIDIVDQSLQTSILILPSLFGFFPKSITME
;
A
#
# COMPACT_ATOMS: atom_id res chain seq x y z
N MET A 1 15.77 32.18 51.97
CA MET A 1 14.83 32.66 50.92
C MET A 1 13.91 31.57 50.38
N GLU A 2 14.38 30.33 50.18
CA GLU A 2 13.53 29.21 49.69
C GLU A 2 12.42 28.81 50.67
N LYS A 3 12.71 28.66 51.97
CA LYS A 3 11.69 28.41 53.01
C LYS A 3 10.60 29.50 53.11
N TRP A 4 10.90 30.73 52.66
CA TRP A 4 9.93 31.83 52.61
C TRP A 4 9.07 31.78 51.34
N LYS A 5 9.64 31.34 50.21
CA LYS A 5 8.89 31.10 48.97
C LYS A 5 7.91 29.93 49.12
N GLU A 6 8.27 28.87 49.83
CA GLU A 6 7.36 27.76 50.16
C GLU A 6 6.21 28.21 51.05
N LYS A 7 6.48 28.91 52.17
CA LYS A 7 5.43 29.44 53.08
C LYS A 7 4.47 30.42 52.41
N CYS A 8 4.96 31.23 51.46
CA CYS A 8 4.11 32.16 50.69
C CYS A 8 3.29 31.47 49.59
N SER A 9 3.81 30.40 48.97
CA SER A 9 3.06 29.57 48.01
C SER A 9 1.87 28.90 48.69
N ASP A 10 2.10 28.32 49.87
CA ASP A 10 1.10 27.56 50.62
C ASP A 10 -0.04 28.46 51.15
N LYS A 11 0.28 29.66 51.65
CA LYS A 11 -0.72 30.66 52.06
C LYS A 11 -1.54 31.19 50.88
N ARG A 12 -0.95 31.38 49.70
CA ARG A 12 -1.68 31.82 48.49
C ARG A 12 -2.64 30.75 47.98
N PHE A 13 -2.21 29.48 48.03
CA PHE A 13 -3.05 28.34 47.63
C PHE A 13 -4.25 28.21 48.57
N LYS A 14 -4.06 28.39 49.88
CA LYS A 14 -5.14 28.39 50.89
C LYS A 14 -6.13 29.55 50.71
N TYR A 15 -5.65 30.76 50.44
CA TYR A 15 -6.51 31.93 50.18
C TYR A 15 -7.36 31.77 48.90
N TRP A 16 -6.78 31.19 47.84
CA TRP A 16 -7.52 30.90 46.60
C TRP A 16 -8.58 29.82 46.80
N LYS A 17 -8.30 28.83 47.66
CA LYS A 17 -9.25 27.76 48.04
C LYS A 17 -10.41 28.28 48.91
N GLU A 18 -10.16 29.25 49.78
CA GLU A 18 -11.19 29.88 50.63
C GLU A 18 -12.11 30.84 49.86
N HIS A 19 -11.57 31.63 48.92
CA HIS A 19 -12.39 32.50 48.06
C HIS A 19 -13.17 31.72 46.96
N LYS A 20 -12.76 30.48 46.66
CA LYS A 20 -13.43 29.55 45.73
C LYS A 20 -14.82 29.13 46.20
N LYS A 21 -15.04 28.99 47.51
CA LYS A 21 -16.35 28.62 48.10
C LYS A 21 -17.45 29.67 47.88
N LYS A 22 -17.09 30.93 47.57
CA LYS A 22 -18.06 32.03 47.40
C LYS A 22 -18.57 32.23 45.96
N LYS A 23 -18.01 31.53 44.97
CA LYS A 23 -18.46 31.60 43.56
C LYS A 23 -18.55 30.18 43.02
N GLY A 24 -19.76 29.62 42.92
CA GLY A 24 -20.04 28.25 42.49
C GLY A 24 -19.49 27.92 41.10
N MET A 25 -18.21 27.62 41.02
CA MET A 25 -17.48 27.25 39.81
C MET A 25 -17.32 25.73 39.86
N SER A 26 -18.00 25.03 38.93
CA SER A 26 -18.21 23.57 38.99
C SER A 26 -16.91 22.76 39.06
N GLU A 27 -16.96 21.64 39.79
CA GLU A 27 -15.86 20.69 40.00
C GLU A 27 -15.23 20.18 38.68
N ASN A 28 -16.00 20.18 37.58
CA ASN A 28 -15.51 19.84 36.24
C ASN A 28 -14.41 20.77 35.72
N PHE A 29 -14.29 22.01 36.23
CA PHE A 29 -13.21 22.92 35.85
C PHE A 29 -11.86 22.56 36.52
N GLU A 30 -11.87 21.83 37.64
CA GLU A 30 -10.64 21.49 38.38
C GLU A 30 -9.78 20.46 37.62
N ASN A 31 -10.37 19.37 37.14
CA ASN A 31 -9.63 18.33 36.42
C ASN A 31 -9.06 18.81 35.07
N ILE A 32 -9.78 19.71 34.39
CA ILE A 32 -9.45 20.15 33.02
C ILE A 32 -8.33 21.20 33.00
N SER A 33 -8.15 21.92 34.11
CA SER A 33 -7.07 22.90 34.29
C SER A 33 -5.73 22.27 34.71
N PHE A 34 -5.74 21.01 35.13
CA PHE A 34 -4.58 20.30 35.68
C PHE A 34 -3.42 20.19 34.69
N VAL A 35 -3.70 19.88 33.42
CA VAL A 35 -2.64 19.75 32.40
C VAL A 35 -1.88 21.06 32.21
N GLY A 36 -2.60 22.18 32.10
CA GLY A 36 -1.99 23.50 31.98
C GLY A 36 -1.26 23.93 33.25
N SER A 37 -1.73 23.53 34.43
CA SER A 37 -1.05 23.85 35.69
C SER A 37 0.25 23.07 35.86
N GLN A 38 0.30 21.79 35.46
CA GLN A 38 1.50 20.96 35.52
C GLN A 38 2.57 21.42 34.52
N ILE A 39 2.18 21.62 33.27
CA ILE A 39 3.10 22.12 32.22
C ILE A 39 3.59 23.52 32.59
N GLY A 40 2.70 24.35 33.13
CA GLY A 40 3.00 25.71 33.56
C GLY A 40 3.98 25.78 34.73
N ALA A 41 3.88 24.86 35.69
CA ALA A 41 4.75 24.79 36.86
C ALA A 41 6.17 24.32 36.49
N HIS A 42 6.30 23.40 35.54
CA HIS A 42 7.57 22.73 35.23
C HIS A 42 7.89 22.65 33.72
N PRO A 43 7.87 23.77 32.98
CA PRO A 43 7.99 23.75 31.51
C PRO A 43 9.26 23.04 31.02
N TYR A 44 10.39 23.19 31.71
CA TYR A 44 11.66 22.56 31.34
C TYR A 44 11.64 21.04 31.50
N LYS A 45 10.92 20.48 32.49
CA LYS A 45 10.82 19.02 32.67
C LYS A 45 10.13 18.37 31.47
N PHE A 46 9.06 18.99 30.98
CA PHE A 46 8.33 18.52 29.79
C PHE A 46 9.20 18.60 28.53
N ILE A 47 9.96 19.69 28.35
CA ILE A 47 10.90 19.83 27.22
C ILE A 47 12.00 18.76 27.30
N ILE A 48 12.60 18.54 28.48
CA ILE A 48 13.65 17.52 28.67
C ILE A 48 13.10 16.13 28.35
N LEU A 49 11.89 15.80 28.82
CA LEU A 49 11.26 14.52 28.50
C LEU A 49 11.03 14.34 27.00
N TRP A 50 10.57 15.38 26.31
CA TRP A 50 10.44 15.37 24.85
C TRP A 50 11.80 15.17 24.16
N ILE A 51 12.84 15.87 24.61
CA ILE A 51 14.20 15.73 24.07
C ILE A 51 14.70 14.29 24.23
N ILE A 52 14.50 13.66 25.38
CA ILE A 52 14.92 12.28 25.62
C ILE A 52 14.25 11.33 24.63
N ILE A 53 12.91 11.41 24.50
CA ILE A 53 12.14 10.56 23.57
C ILE A 53 12.56 10.80 22.11
N PHE A 54 12.79 12.05 21.74
CA PHE A 54 13.25 12.42 20.41
C PHE A 54 14.66 11.88 20.12
N LEU A 55 15.60 12.05 21.04
CA LEU A 55 16.98 11.53 20.91
C LEU A 55 17.02 10.01 20.83
N THR A 56 16.20 9.29 21.63
CA THR A 56 16.08 7.83 21.51
C THR A 56 15.48 7.44 20.16
N SER A 57 14.61 8.27 19.58
CA SER A 57 14.01 8.01 18.28
C SER A 57 14.99 8.15 17.11
N LEU A 58 16.03 8.99 17.26
CA LEU A 58 17.08 9.16 16.25
C LEU A 58 17.96 7.91 16.04
N THR A 59 17.85 6.89 16.90
CA THR A 59 18.51 5.58 16.69
C THR A 59 18.06 4.86 15.41
N ILE A 60 16.96 5.31 14.79
CA ILE A 60 16.53 4.89 13.45
C ILE A 60 17.61 5.05 12.36
N VAL A 61 18.55 5.98 12.53
CA VAL A 61 19.65 6.18 11.56
C VAL A 61 20.61 4.98 11.54
N ASN A 62 20.78 4.30 12.68
CA ASN A 62 21.65 3.13 12.79
C ASN A 62 20.96 1.84 12.33
N ASP A 63 19.64 1.75 12.56
CA ASP A 63 18.82 0.60 12.18
C ASP A 63 17.75 1.05 11.16
N PRO A 64 18.11 1.27 9.89
CA PRO A 64 17.15 1.66 8.89
C PRO A 64 16.11 0.54 8.66
N PRO A 65 14.90 0.91 8.21
CA PRO A 65 13.88 -0.06 7.81
C PRO A 65 14.43 -1.07 6.81
N LYS A 66 14.07 -2.34 6.97
CA LYS A 66 14.40 -3.40 6.03
C LYS A 66 13.30 -3.51 4.98
N GLU A 67 13.70 -3.88 3.76
CA GLU A 67 12.74 -4.28 2.74
C GLU A 67 12.11 -5.63 3.15
N PRO A 68 10.80 -5.82 2.97
CA PRO A 68 10.14 -7.07 3.29
C PRO A 68 10.74 -8.21 2.48
N LYS A 69 10.94 -9.38 3.11
CA LYS A 69 11.51 -10.55 2.41
C LYS A 69 10.62 -11.05 1.28
N GLN A 70 9.31 -10.91 1.44
CA GLN A 70 8.27 -11.33 0.50
C GLN A 70 7.25 -10.20 0.37
N PRO A 71 7.52 -9.16 -0.45
CA PRO A 71 6.66 -7.99 -0.53
C PRO A 71 5.20 -8.39 -0.78
N ASP A 72 4.97 -9.39 -1.64
CA ASP A 72 3.64 -9.79 -2.10
C ASP A 72 2.79 -10.43 -0.99
N LEU A 73 3.40 -11.20 -0.09
CA LEU A 73 2.69 -11.84 1.03
C LEU A 73 2.33 -10.87 2.14
N GLY A 74 3.02 -9.73 2.24
CA GLY A 74 2.71 -8.65 3.18
C GLY A 74 1.37 -7.96 2.89
N PHE A 75 0.90 -8.01 1.63
CA PHE A 75 -0.33 -7.36 1.21
C PHE A 75 -1.60 -8.21 1.36
N THR A 76 -1.45 -9.51 1.64
CA THR A 76 -2.58 -10.43 1.78
C THR A 76 -2.81 -10.82 3.23
N LYS A 77 -4.08 -10.99 3.63
CA LYS A 77 -4.43 -11.56 4.95
C LYS A 77 -3.76 -12.93 5.18
N PHE A 78 -3.45 -13.25 6.43
CA PHE A 78 -2.76 -14.49 6.80
C PHE A 78 -3.54 -15.77 6.42
N ASP A 79 -4.86 -15.68 6.35
CA ASP A 79 -5.81 -16.74 6.01
C ASP A 79 -6.33 -16.66 4.56
N ALA A 80 -5.78 -15.75 3.74
CA ALA A 80 -6.18 -15.57 2.34
C ALA A 80 -5.97 -16.85 1.51
N GLU A 81 -6.90 -17.13 0.59
CA GLU A 81 -6.81 -18.34 -0.25
C GLU A 81 -5.55 -18.30 -1.11
N ALA A 82 -5.21 -17.15 -1.70
CA ALA A 82 -3.99 -17.01 -2.51
C ALA A 82 -2.70 -17.38 -1.75
N ARG A 83 -2.65 -17.16 -0.44
CA ARG A 83 -1.50 -17.57 0.37
C ARG A 83 -1.39 -19.09 0.44
N ARG A 84 -2.51 -19.81 0.57
CA ARG A 84 -2.53 -21.27 0.48
C ARG A 84 -2.09 -21.74 -0.91
N GLU A 85 -2.49 -21.05 -1.97
CA GLU A 85 -2.12 -21.36 -3.35
C GLU A 85 -0.60 -21.26 -3.56
N VAL A 86 -0.01 -20.14 -3.15
CA VAL A 86 1.45 -19.92 -3.20
C VAL A 86 2.20 -20.93 -2.34
N LEU A 87 1.75 -21.17 -1.10
CA LEU A 87 2.39 -22.15 -0.20
C LEU A 87 2.29 -23.58 -0.75
N SER A 88 1.17 -23.96 -1.35
CA SER A 88 1.02 -25.26 -2.00
C SER A 88 1.99 -25.41 -3.18
N ASN A 89 2.19 -24.35 -3.97
CA ASN A 89 3.16 -24.34 -5.06
C ASN A 89 4.60 -24.50 -4.54
N ILE A 90 4.97 -23.73 -3.52
CA ILE A 90 6.29 -23.84 -2.85
C ILE A 90 6.50 -25.25 -2.30
N ASN A 91 5.51 -25.80 -1.59
CA ASN A 91 5.57 -27.14 -1.00
C ASN A 91 5.62 -28.25 -2.05
N PHE A 92 5.10 -28.02 -3.25
CA PHE A 92 5.17 -28.99 -4.35
C PHE A 92 6.60 -29.10 -4.89
N PHE A 93 7.30 -27.99 -5.08
CA PHE A 93 8.65 -27.95 -5.65
C PHE A 93 9.79 -27.97 -4.59
N GLY A 94 9.54 -28.52 -3.40
CA GLY A 94 10.58 -28.78 -2.41
C GLY A 94 10.55 -27.93 -1.13
N GLY A 95 9.51 -27.11 -0.95
CA GLY A 95 9.22 -26.43 0.33
C GLY A 95 10.13 -25.25 0.67
N ASN A 96 11.09 -24.93 -0.19
CA ASN A 96 12.05 -23.86 0.04
C ASN A 96 12.02 -22.84 -1.10
N GLY A 97 11.90 -21.56 -0.72
CA GLY A 97 12.02 -20.42 -1.62
C GLY A 97 10.71 -19.91 -2.22
N GLU A 98 10.81 -18.80 -2.94
CA GLU A 98 9.70 -18.18 -3.69
C GLU A 98 9.74 -18.53 -5.17
N PRO A 99 8.60 -18.76 -5.83
CA PRO A 99 8.58 -18.92 -7.28
C PRO A 99 9.05 -17.62 -7.94
N TRP A 100 9.99 -17.74 -8.88
CA TRP A 100 10.47 -16.63 -9.70
C TRP A 100 10.26 -16.98 -11.16
N TYR A 101 9.74 -16.03 -11.93
CA TYR A 101 9.41 -16.19 -13.33
C TYR A 101 9.71 -14.91 -14.11
N MET A 102 10.18 -15.09 -15.34
CA MET A 102 10.39 -14.02 -16.31
C MET A 102 9.99 -14.50 -17.70
N GLY A 103 9.13 -13.73 -18.36
CA GLY A 103 8.73 -13.96 -19.75
C GLY A 103 9.68 -13.23 -20.71
N PHE A 104 10.13 -13.95 -21.73
CA PHE A 104 10.98 -13.43 -22.80
C PHE A 104 10.26 -13.65 -24.13
N PHE A 105 9.81 -12.56 -24.74
CA PHE A 105 8.94 -12.57 -25.91
C PHE A 105 9.68 -11.99 -27.12
N ALA A 106 9.42 -12.58 -28.28
CA ALA A 106 9.79 -12.04 -29.58
C ALA A 106 8.52 -11.70 -30.35
N HIS A 107 8.36 -10.43 -30.72
CA HIS A 107 7.22 -9.93 -31.49
C HIS A 107 7.68 -9.54 -32.89
N ALA A 108 7.27 -10.32 -33.89
CA ALA A 108 7.61 -10.12 -35.29
C ALA A 108 7.24 -8.70 -35.78
N LEU A 109 8.15 -8.09 -36.53
CA LEU A 109 7.82 -6.87 -37.29
C LEU A 109 6.91 -7.24 -38.48
N PRO A 110 6.09 -6.30 -38.99
CA PRO A 110 5.21 -6.56 -40.14
C PRO A 110 5.95 -7.24 -41.30
N GLY A 111 5.38 -8.34 -41.81
CA GLY A 111 5.98 -9.16 -42.89
C GLY A 111 6.91 -10.28 -42.42
N ASN A 112 7.26 -10.33 -41.13
CA ASN A 112 7.98 -11.46 -40.53
C ASN A 112 7.03 -12.39 -39.77
N ASN A 113 7.51 -13.59 -39.45
CA ASN A 113 6.76 -14.64 -38.77
C ASN A 113 7.71 -15.38 -37.82
N MET A 114 7.28 -15.60 -36.58
CA MET A 114 8.07 -16.32 -35.56
C MET A 114 8.04 -17.84 -35.74
N LEU A 115 7.13 -18.38 -36.55
CA LEU A 115 7.14 -19.78 -36.97
C LEU A 115 8.20 -20.05 -38.06
N ASN A 116 8.76 -19.00 -38.67
CA ASN A 116 9.88 -19.16 -39.60
C ASN A 116 11.12 -19.62 -38.83
N VAL A 117 11.69 -20.75 -39.23
CA VAL A 117 12.87 -21.38 -38.62
C VAL A 117 14.05 -20.42 -38.49
N ASP A 118 14.35 -19.62 -39.51
CA ASP A 118 15.47 -18.68 -39.47
C ASP A 118 15.23 -17.57 -38.44
N THR A 119 14.00 -17.05 -38.39
CA THR A 119 13.61 -16.01 -37.43
C THR A 119 13.64 -16.56 -36.00
N PHE A 120 13.11 -17.76 -35.78
CA PHE A 120 13.13 -18.42 -34.47
C PHE A 120 14.55 -18.78 -34.04
N ASN A 121 15.42 -19.21 -34.95
CA ASN A 121 16.82 -19.50 -34.63
C ASN A 121 17.59 -18.27 -34.16
N ILE A 122 17.29 -17.08 -34.70
CA ILE A 122 17.83 -15.82 -34.17
C ILE A 122 17.34 -15.60 -32.73
N PHE A 123 16.06 -15.87 -32.44
CA PHE A 123 15.50 -15.73 -31.10
C PHE A 123 16.10 -16.74 -30.10
N LYS A 124 16.21 -18.01 -30.50
CA LYS A 124 16.89 -19.10 -29.75
C LYS A 124 18.34 -18.71 -29.42
N LYS A 125 19.07 -18.16 -30.39
CA LYS A 125 20.47 -17.72 -30.20
C LYS A 125 20.61 -16.61 -29.16
N GLU A 126 19.70 -15.62 -29.15
CA GLU A 126 19.71 -14.58 -28.12
C GLU A 126 19.38 -15.15 -26.73
N TYR A 127 18.46 -16.11 -26.63
CA TYR A 127 18.18 -16.82 -25.38
C TYR A 127 19.41 -17.62 -24.88
N GLU A 128 20.02 -18.44 -25.73
CA GLU A 128 21.20 -19.26 -25.41
C GLU A 128 22.39 -18.40 -24.97
N LYS A 129 22.59 -17.25 -25.62
CA LYS A 129 23.61 -16.27 -25.25
C LYS A 129 23.41 -15.74 -23.83
N VAL A 130 22.17 -15.46 -23.42
CA VAL A 130 21.90 -14.96 -22.08
C VAL A 130 22.03 -16.07 -21.03
N VAL A 131 21.55 -17.27 -21.33
CA VAL A 131 21.65 -18.44 -20.43
C VAL A 131 23.10 -18.81 -20.15
N SER A 132 23.97 -18.72 -21.16
CA SER A 132 25.42 -19.03 -21.06
C SER A 132 26.27 -17.88 -20.50
N THR A 133 25.70 -16.70 -20.29
CA THR A 133 26.43 -15.55 -19.74
C THR A 133 26.74 -15.80 -18.25
N PRO A 134 28.01 -15.72 -17.82
CA PRO A 134 28.37 -15.97 -16.42
C PRO A 134 27.78 -14.90 -15.50
N LEU A 135 27.13 -15.37 -14.44
CA LEU A 135 26.61 -14.62 -13.31
C LEU A 135 27.66 -14.70 -12.21
N SER A 136 28.22 -13.56 -11.81
CA SER A 136 29.21 -13.48 -10.74
C SER A 136 28.76 -12.54 -9.65
N ILE A 137 28.84 -13.00 -8.40
CA ILE A 137 28.72 -12.17 -7.21
C ILE A 137 30.11 -12.13 -6.58
N SER A 138 30.63 -10.94 -6.31
CA SER A 138 31.79 -10.80 -5.43
C SER A 138 31.34 -11.07 -3.99
N ASN A 139 31.60 -12.28 -3.48
CA ASN A 139 31.52 -12.52 -2.05
C ASN A 139 32.75 -11.92 -1.35
N ASN A 140 32.65 -11.59 -0.05
CA ASN A 140 33.74 -10.98 0.72
C ASN A 140 35.01 -11.86 0.77
N SER A 141 34.88 -13.16 0.49
CA SER A 141 35.98 -14.02 0.06
C SER A 141 36.07 -13.93 -1.46
N ASN A 142 37.19 -13.45 -2.02
CA ASN A 142 37.49 -13.20 -3.44
C ASN A 142 37.25 -14.36 -4.45
N ILE A 143 36.43 -15.36 -4.13
CA ILE A 143 36.03 -16.46 -5.00
C ILE A 143 34.89 -15.97 -5.89
N ILE A 144 35.24 -15.56 -7.11
CA ILE A 144 34.28 -15.37 -8.19
C ILE A 144 33.84 -16.76 -8.64
N LYS A 145 32.68 -17.24 -8.17
CA LYS A 145 32.02 -18.38 -8.79
C LYS A 145 31.34 -17.89 -10.06
N ASN A 146 31.85 -18.32 -11.21
CA ASN A 146 31.17 -18.14 -12.49
C ASN A 146 30.06 -19.20 -12.57
N VAL A 147 28.85 -18.77 -12.26
CA VAL A 147 27.64 -19.61 -12.28
C VAL A 147 26.78 -19.16 -13.46
N THR A 148 26.15 -20.05 -14.19
CA THR A 148 25.24 -19.73 -15.30
C THR A 148 23.79 -19.89 -14.87
N TYR A 149 22.83 -19.49 -15.71
CA TYR A 149 21.41 -19.76 -15.41
C TYR A 149 21.14 -21.27 -15.29
N LEU A 150 21.83 -22.10 -16.09
CA LEU A 150 21.71 -23.56 -16.08
C LEU A 150 22.07 -24.19 -14.73
N ASP A 151 22.93 -23.53 -13.96
CA ASP A 151 23.35 -24.00 -12.64
C ASP A 151 22.35 -23.63 -11.53
N ILE A 152 21.43 -22.69 -11.79
CA ILE A 152 20.48 -22.17 -10.80
C ILE A 152 19.00 -22.38 -11.15
N CYS A 153 18.67 -22.86 -12.35
CA CYS A 153 17.27 -23.09 -12.75
C CYS A 153 16.61 -24.30 -12.08
N ASP A 154 17.38 -25.15 -11.38
CA ASP A 154 16.90 -26.35 -10.70
C ASP A 154 16.12 -27.28 -11.65
N GLN A 155 14.87 -27.62 -11.32
CA GLN A 155 14.01 -28.52 -12.10
C GLN A 155 13.46 -27.86 -13.37
N PHE A 156 13.67 -26.56 -13.57
CA PHE A 156 13.05 -25.78 -14.63
C PHE A 156 13.96 -25.53 -15.84
N CYS A 157 15.17 -26.07 -15.84
CA CYS A 157 16.14 -25.87 -16.92
C CYS A 157 15.63 -26.39 -18.28
N THR A 158 14.79 -27.43 -18.28
CA THR A 158 14.22 -28.04 -19.49
C THR A 158 12.92 -27.39 -19.95
N PHE A 159 12.46 -26.32 -19.30
CA PHE A 159 11.09 -25.78 -19.49
C PHE A 159 10.78 -25.33 -20.93
N ASN A 160 11.81 -24.93 -21.69
CA ASN A 160 11.72 -24.49 -23.09
C ASN A 160 12.20 -25.57 -24.09
N GLU A 161 12.71 -26.72 -23.64
CA GLU A 161 13.27 -27.75 -24.54
C GLU A 161 12.22 -28.29 -25.52
N VAL A 162 10.96 -28.33 -25.10
CA VAL A 162 9.82 -28.76 -25.92
C VAL A 162 9.69 -27.92 -27.19
N VAL A 163 9.76 -26.58 -27.09
CA VAL A 163 9.66 -25.70 -28.27
C VAL A 163 10.93 -25.72 -29.12
N PHE A 164 12.11 -25.83 -28.50
CA PHE A 164 13.35 -25.97 -29.25
C PHE A 164 13.35 -27.25 -30.06
N SER A 165 12.95 -28.37 -29.45
CA SER A 165 12.80 -29.65 -30.13
C SER A 165 11.77 -29.55 -31.25
N PHE A 166 10.61 -28.95 -31.00
CA PHE A 166 9.59 -28.73 -32.02
C PHE A 166 10.12 -27.95 -33.23
N MET A 167 10.85 -26.85 -33.00
CA MET A 167 11.39 -26.02 -34.07
C MET A 167 12.56 -26.68 -34.81
N ASP A 168 13.41 -27.43 -34.11
CA ASP A 168 14.48 -28.22 -34.73
C ASP A 168 13.88 -29.35 -35.59
N GLY A 169 12.83 -30.02 -35.11
CA GLY A 169 12.03 -30.98 -35.88
C GLY A 169 11.35 -30.33 -37.09
N TYR A 170 10.77 -29.15 -36.90
CA TYR A 170 10.14 -28.37 -37.96
C TYR A 170 11.15 -27.93 -39.04
N ALA A 171 12.38 -27.60 -38.68
CA ALA A 171 13.45 -27.33 -39.64
C ALA A 171 13.73 -28.55 -40.53
N THR A 172 13.68 -29.76 -39.95
CA THR A 172 13.81 -31.01 -40.72
C THR A 172 12.56 -31.39 -41.52
N ARG A 173 11.44 -30.69 -41.34
CA ARG A 173 10.17 -30.93 -42.05
C ARG A 173 10.36 -30.89 -43.56
N GLY A 174 11.19 -29.97 -44.07
CA GLY A 174 11.50 -29.87 -45.50
C GLY A 174 12.29 -31.09 -46.03
N LEU A 175 13.19 -31.65 -45.21
CA LEU A 175 13.92 -32.87 -45.55
C LEU A 175 13.01 -34.10 -45.50
N LEU A 176 12.14 -34.18 -44.47
CA LEU A 176 11.15 -35.25 -44.32
C LEU A 176 10.08 -35.20 -45.41
N ALA A 177 9.72 -34.00 -45.89
CA ALA A 177 8.82 -33.81 -47.02
C ALA A 177 9.31 -34.47 -48.31
N LEU A 178 10.61 -34.78 -48.43
CA LEU A 178 11.16 -35.57 -49.54
C LEU A 178 10.77 -37.05 -49.47
N PHE A 179 10.40 -37.55 -48.29
CA PHE A 179 10.10 -38.97 -48.05
C PHE A 179 8.64 -39.23 -47.64
N SER A 180 7.95 -38.25 -47.06
CA SER A 180 6.57 -38.37 -46.58
C SER A 180 5.90 -36.99 -46.48
N GLU A 181 4.60 -36.89 -46.73
CA GLU A 181 3.85 -35.66 -46.48
C GLU A 181 4.07 -35.21 -45.02
N PRO A 182 4.51 -33.96 -44.81
CA PRO A 182 4.94 -33.59 -43.50
C PRO A 182 3.74 -33.24 -42.61
N ASP A 183 3.75 -33.76 -41.38
CA ASP A 183 2.64 -33.62 -40.43
C ASP A 183 2.16 -32.16 -40.32
N PRO A 184 0.85 -31.89 -40.49
CA PRO A 184 0.29 -30.55 -40.35
C PRO A 184 0.46 -30.03 -38.92
N ILE A 185 0.75 -28.73 -38.79
CA ILE A 185 0.88 -28.09 -37.48
C ILE A 185 -0.48 -27.65 -36.97
N TYR A 186 -0.92 -28.28 -35.88
CA TYR A 186 -2.14 -27.89 -35.18
C TYR A 186 -1.81 -27.21 -33.85
N TYR A 187 -2.70 -26.32 -33.44
CA TYR A 187 -2.68 -25.71 -32.12
C TYR A 187 -3.79 -26.31 -31.24
N PRO A 188 -3.59 -26.47 -29.93
CA PRO A 188 -2.35 -26.21 -29.16
C PRO A 188 -1.38 -27.39 -29.15
N THR A 189 -1.80 -28.55 -29.68
CA THR A 189 -1.01 -29.77 -29.72
C THR A 189 -0.69 -30.12 -31.17
N SER A 190 0.59 -30.25 -31.50
CA SER A 190 1.08 -30.65 -32.81
C SER A 190 1.84 -31.98 -32.72
N LYS A 191 1.94 -32.71 -33.82
CA LYS A 191 2.79 -33.90 -33.89
C LYS A 191 4.23 -33.53 -34.23
N MET A 192 5.17 -34.18 -33.55
CA MET A 192 6.60 -34.11 -33.82
C MET A 192 7.19 -35.51 -33.66
N LEU A 193 7.78 -36.06 -34.73
CA LEU A 193 8.41 -37.40 -34.74
C LEU A 193 7.48 -38.51 -34.19
N GLY A 194 6.17 -38.39 -34.45
CA GLY A 194 5.14 -39.30 -33.96
C GLY A 194 4.66 -39.08 -32.52
N PHE A 195 5.24 -38.11 -31.80
CA PHE A 195 4.79 -37.70 -30.46
C PHE A 195 3.93 -36.45 -30.53
N ASP A 196 2.88 -36.40 -29.71
CA ASP A 196 2.10 -35.18 -29.54
C ASP A 196 2.82 -34.22 -28.60
N VAL A 197 3.00 -32.99 -29.04
CA VAL A 197 3.72 -31.93 -28.32
C VAL A 197 2.81 -30.71 -28.17
N ASN A 198 2.65 -30.22 -26.94
CA ASN A 198 1.89 -29.00 -26.68
C ASN A 198 2.78 -27.77 -26.88
N ILE A 199 2.46 -26.98 -27.91
CA ILE A 199 3.15 -25.75 -28.30
C ILE A 199 2.40 -24.49 -27.84
N GLY A 200 1.27 -24.66 -27.12
CA GLY A 200 0.31 -23.60 -26.85
C GLY A 200 0.86 -22.42 -26.05
N LYS A 201 1.78 -22.69 -25.13
CA LYS A 201 2.43 -21.65 -24.30
C LYS A 201 3.49 -20.83 -25.03
N HIS A 202 3.84 -21.18 -26.27
CA HIS A 202 5.03 -20.62 -26.96
C HIS A 202 4.72 -19.79 -28.21
N PHE A 203 3.53 -19.90 -28.80
CA PHE A 203 3.18 -19.19 -30.03
C PHE A 203 1.80 -18.52 -29.92
N PHE A 204 1.78 -17.20 -30.09
CA PHE A 204 0.59 -16.35 -29.96
C PHE A 204 0.38 -15.50 -31.21
N GLU A 205 -0.82 -14.94 -31.38
CA GLU A 205 -1.24 -14.24 -32.60
C GLU A 205 -1.01 -15.11 -33.85
N ARG A 206 -1.70 -16.24 -33.89
CA ARG A 206 -1.53 -17.26 -34.93
C ARG A 206 -2.36 -16.95 -36.16
N THR A 207 -1.83 -17.32 -37.32
CA THR A 207 -2.53 -17.30 -38.61
C THR A 207 -2.71 -18.73 -39.10
N TYR A 208 -3.86 -19.00 -39.72
CA TYR A 208 -4.26 -20.33 -40.18
C TYR A 208 -4.55 -20.34 -41.67
N ASP A 209 -4.32 -21.47 -42.31
CA ASP A 209 -4.78 -21.73 -43.68
C ASP A 209 -6.24 -22.21 -43.71
N SER A 210 -6.74 -22.50 -44.92
CA SER A 210 -8.09 -23.04 -45.12
C SER A 210 -8.31 -24.44 -44.53
N LYS A 211 -7.25 -25.17 -44.17
CA LYS A 211 -7.29 -26.51 -43.57
C LYS A 211 -7.15 -26.47 -42.04
N ASN A 212 -7.15 -25.26 -41.45
CA ASN A 212 -6.93 -25.04 -40.02
C ASN A 212 -5.52 -25.43 -39.55
N GLU A 213 -4.54 -25.50 -40.46
CA GLU A 213 -3.12 -25.63 -40.14
C GLU A 213 -2.55 -24.25 -39.77
N MET A 214 -1.75 -24.20 -38.72
CA MET A 214 -1.07 -22.99 -38.29
C MET A 214 0.09 -22.66 -39.24
N ILE A 215 -0.06 -21.60 -40.02
CA ILE A 215 0.94 -21.13 -41.01
C ILE A 215 1.86 -20.04 -40.46
N GLY A 216 1.48 -19.40 -39.36
CA GLY A 216 2.33 -18.40 -38.73
C GLY A 216 1.92 -18.02 -37.32
N ALA A 217 2.83 -17.34 -36.64
CA ALA A 217 2.65 -16.74 -35.33
C ALA A 217 3.44 -15.42 -35.28
N ASN A 218 2.82 -14.32 -34.86
CA ASN A 218 3.54 -13.05 -34.73
C ASN A 218 4.36 -12.99 -33.44
N ILE A 219 3.96 -13.73 -32.40
CA ILE A 219 4.61 -13.68 -31.09
C ILE A 219 5.11 -15.08 -30.73
N SER A 220 6.37 -15.17 -30.32
CA SER A 220 6.90 -16.37 -29.67
C SER A 220 7.39 -16.05 -28.26
N ALA A 221 7.22 -17.00 -27.33
CA ALA A 221 7.57 -16.84 -25.93
C ALA A 221 8.50 -17.96 -25.44
N LEU A 222 9.54 -17.55 -24.71
CA LEU A 222 10.42 -18.38 -23.90
C LEU A 222 10.33 -17.91 -22.46
N TYR A 223 10.53 -18.82 -21.52
CA TYR A 223 10.34 -18.52 -20.11
C TYR A 223 11.56 -18.89 -19.29
N PHE A 224 11.93 -18.01 -18.37
CA PHE A 224 12.88 -18.33 -17.31
C PHE A 224 12.09 -18.53 -16.03
N THR A 225 12.35 -19.61 -15.31
CA THR A 225 11.70 -19.87 -14.02
C THR A 225 12.63 -20.63 -13.07
N THR A 226 12.48 -20.39 -11.77
CA THR A 226 13.21 -21.10 -10.70
C THR A 226 12.61 -20.80 -9.31
N MET A 227 13.13 -21.43 -8.25
CA MET A 227 12.83 -21.12 -6.86
C MET A 227 13.92 -20.28 -6.20
N VAL A 228 13.56 -19.15 -5.57
CA VAL A 228 14.46 -18.26 -4.84
C VAL A 228 14.67 -18.79 -3.42
N THR A 229 15.62 -19.70 -3.26
CA THR A 229 15.91 -20.38 -1.97
C THR A 229 16.83 -19.59 -1.04
N SER A 230 17.59 -18.64 -1.56
CA SER A 230 18.57 -17.86 -0.78
C SER A 230 18.70 -16.41 -1.29
N LEU A 231 19.21 -15.53 -0.44
CA LEU A 231 19.52 -14.15 -0.81
C LEU A 231 20.61 -14.09 -1.92
N GLU A 232 21.54 -15.03 -1.92
CA GLU A 232 22.58 -15.17 -2.95
C GLU A 232 21.94 -15.49 -4.31
N LYS A 233 21.03 -16.46 -4.36
CA LYS A 233 20.30 -16.81 -5.58
C LYS A 233 19.45 -15.65 -6.08
N ARG A 234 18.79 -14.90 -5.19
CA ARG A 234 18.07 -13.66 -5.54
C ARG A 234 18.99 -12.63 -6.21
N LYS A 235 20.20 -12.43 -5.68
CA LYS A 235 21.20 -11.54 -6.28
C LYS A 235 21.64 -12.03 -7.67
N LEU A 236 21.88 -13.34 -7.84
CA LEU A 236 22.23 -13.93 -9.15
C LEU A 236 21.11 -13.71 -10.18
N LEU A 237 19.86 -13.94 -9.78
CA LEU A 237 18.70 -13.70 -10.64
C LEU A 237 18.55 -12.22 -11.02
N ASN A 238 18.77 -11.29 -10.10
CA ASN A 238 18.79 -9.86 -10.43
C ASN A 238 19.90 -9.51 -11.45
N ILE A 239 21.07 -10.16 -11.38
CA ILE A 239 22.14 -9.99 -12.37
C ILE A 239 21.70 -10.57 -13.72
N LEU A 240 21.07 -11.75 -13.73
CA LEU A 240 20.52 -12.37 -14.93
C LEU A 240 19.48 -11.46 -15.60
N GLU A 241 18.52 -10.92 -14.84
CA GLU A 241 17.52 -9.98 -15.35
C GLU A 241 18.17 -8.75 -16.00
N ASN A 242 19.18 -8.17 -15.36
CA ASN A 242 19.93 -7.06 -15.95
C ASN A 242 20.65 -7.44 -17.26
N ASN A 243 21.18 -8.65 -17.36
CA ASN A 243 21.81 -9.15 -18.58
C ASN A 243 20.77 -9.37 -19.70
N VAL A 244 19.59 -9.90 -19.37
CA VAL A 244 18.46 -10.05 -20.31
C VAL A 244 18.01 -8.69 -20.82
N ILE A 245 17.80 -7.71 -19.94
CA ILE A 245 17.38 -6.35 -20.31
C ILE A 245 18.40 -5.72 -21.26
N LYS A 246 19.70 -5.82 -20.94
CA LYS A 246 20.77 -5.34 -21.83
C LYS A 246 20.75 -6.03 -23.18
N ALA A 247 20.50 -7.34 -23.22
CA ALA A 247 20.36 -8.08 -24.48
C ALA A 247 19.16 -7.59 -25.30
N VAL A 248 18.00 -7.39 -24.66
CA VAL A 248 16.78 -6.82 -25.28
C VAL A 248 17.05 -5.44 -25.86
N GLU A 249 17.63 -4.54 -25.08
CA GLU A 249 17.92 -3.17 -25.52
C GLU A 249 18.93 -3.15 -26.67
N ASN A 250 19.99 -3.96 -26.60
CA ASN A 250 21.00 -4.03 -27.65
C ASN A 250 20.45 -4.63 -28.95
N PHE A 251 19.61 -5.67 -28.86
CA PHE A 251 18.96 -6.29 -30.01
C PHE A 251 17.97 -5.32 -30.66
N ASN A 252 17.14 -4.65 -29.86
CA ASN A 252 16.14 -3.70 -30.35
C ASN A 252 16.74 -2.40 -30.94
N LYS A 253 18.01 -2.10 -30.67
CA LYS A 253 18.72 -0.99 -31.33
C LYS A 253 19.12 -1.31 -32.77
N ASN A 254 19.21 -2.59 -33.15
CA ASN A 254 19.60 -2.98 -34.52
C ASN A 254 18.44 -2.68 -35.50
N PRO A 255 18.64 -1.85 -36.56
CA PRO A 255 17.60 -1.58 -37.55
C PRO A 255 17.25 -2.78 -38.45
N GLU A 256 18.16 -3.75 -38.61
CA GLU A 256 17.96 -4.93 -39.48
C GLU A 256 17.23 -6.09 -38.79
N ARG A 257 16.77 -5.87 -37.56
CA ARG A 257 16.08 -6.91 -36.78
C ARG A 257 14.76 -7.31 -37.45
N LYS A 258 14.41 -8.60 -37.37
CA LYS A 258 13.13 -9.14 -37.89
C LYS A 258 11.97 -9.06 -36.89
N PHE A 259 12.28 -8.87 -35.61
CA PHE A 259 11.33 -8.82 -34.50
C PHE A 259 11.84 -7.87 -33.40
N ASN A 260 10.96 -7.49 -32.50
CA ASN A 260 11.33 -6.80 -31.25
C ASN A 260 11.35 -7.82 -30.11
N LEU A 261 12.39 -7.76 -29.28
CA LEU A 261 12.43 -8.48 -28.02
C LEU A 261 11.71 -7.69 -26.92
N VAL A 262 10.97 -8.39 -26.07
CA VAL A 262 10.31 -7.83 -24.89
C VAL A 262 10.52 -8.77 -23.73
N CYS A 263 11.00 -8.26 -22.59
CA CYS A 263 11.10 -9.03 -21.35
C CYS A 263 10.13 -8.47 -20.31
N ILE A 264 9.50 -9.36 -19.54
CA ILE A 264 8.72 -9.00 -18.35
C ILE A 264 9.20 -9.84 -17.16
N SER A 265 9.60 -9.17 -16.09
CA SER A 265 10.08 -9.82 -14.86
C SER A 265 9.67 -9.03 -13.64
N ALA A 266 9.56 -9.71 -12.50
CA ALA A 266 9.20 -9.08 -11.23
C ALA A 266 10.21 -7.99 -10.82
N ALA A 267 11.52 -8.22 -10.98
CA ALA A 267 12.50 -7.20 -10.58
C ALA A 267 12.52 -6.00 -11.54
N ARG A 268 12.24 -6.18 -12.84
CA ARG A 268 12.04 -5.05 -13.75
C ARG A 268 10.85 -4.18 -13.33
N VAL A 269 9.71 -4.81 -13.02
CA VAL A 269 8.55 -4.07 -12.48
C VAL A 269 8.97 -3.33 -11.22
N GLY A 270 9.68 -3.99 -10.29
CA GLY A 270 10.20 -3.35 -9.08
C GLY A 270 11.11 -2.13 -9.33
N ILE A 271 11.99 -2.20 -10.34
CA ILE A 271 12.86 -1.09 -10.75
C ILE A 271 12.02 0.08 -11.30
N ASP A 272 11.10 -0.19 -12.22
CA ASP A 272 10.28 0.86 -12.84
C ASP A 272 9.31 1.50 -11.84
N VAL A 273 8.83 0.71 -10.88
CA VAL A 273 8.03 1.17 -9.75
C VAL A 273 8.86 2.06 -8.82
N LYS A 274 10.13 1.71 -8.54
CA LYS A 274 11.07 2.57 -7.79
C LYS A 274 11.36 3.87 -8.53
N GLU A 275 11.54 3.84 -9.86
CA GLU A 275 11.66 5.05 -10.67
C GLU A 275 10.40 5.91 -10.60
N GLY A 276 9.23 5.29 -10.64
CA GLY A 276 7.93 5.93 -10.40
C GLY A 276 7.86 6.62 -9.04
N LEU A 277 8.29 5.96 -7.95
CA LEU A 277 8.38 6.58 -6.63
C LEU A 277 9.34 7.76 -6.58
N ILE A 278 10.51 7.64 -7.20
CA ILE A 278 11.47 8.76 -7.26
C ILE A 278 10.83 9.94 -7.99
N HIS A 279 10.09 9.69 -9.07
CA HIS A 279 9.37 10.72 -9.79
C HIS A 279 8.30 11.39 -8.91
N VAL A 280 7.46 10.61 -8.23
CA VAL A 280 6.41 11.11 -7.33
C VAL A 280 6.99 11.82 -6.10
N SER A 281 8.09 11.34 -5.54
CA SER A 281 8.77 11.99 -4.40
C SER A 281 9.27 13.40 -4.71
N LYS A 282 9.70 13.65 -5.96
CA LYS A 282 10.06 14.99 -6.43
C LYS A 282 8.84 15.91 -6.40
N LEU A 283 7.69 15.44 -6.86
CA LEU A 283 6.43 16.19 -6.80
C LEU A 283 6.01 16.47 -5.35
N TYR A 284 6.11 15.48 -4.45
CA TYR A 284 5.84 15.71 -3.02
C TYR A 284 6.79 16.74 -2.41
N LEU A 285 8.07 16.70 -2.73
CA LEU A 285 9.04 17.69 -2.26
C LEU A 285 8.68 19.09 -2.74
N THR A 286 8.29 19.25 -4.02
CA THR A 286 7.82 20.54 -4.53
C THR A 286 6.56 21.03 -3.81
N GLY A 287 5.61 20.14 -3.51
CA GLY A 287 4.41 20.44 -2.74
C GLY A 287 4.72 20.88 -1.30
N ILE A 288 5.66 20.22 -0.61
CA ILE A 288 6.12 20.59 0.73
C ILE A 288 6.82 21.96 0.71
N CYS A 289 7.68 22.22 -0.27
CA CYS A 289 8.33 23.52 -0.42
C CYS A 289 7.30 24.64 -0.65
N LEU A 290 6.33 24.42 -1.54
CA LEU A 290 5.24 25.37 -1.78
C LEU A 290 4.41 25.61 -0.52
N TYR A 291 4.10 24.54 0.22
CA TYR A 291 3.40 24.62 1.50
C TYR A 291 4.16 25.46 2.53
N ILE A 292 5.47 25.23 2.69
CA ILE A 292 6.32 25.98 3.62
C ILE A 292 6.34 27.47 3.28
N ILE A 293 6.51 27.81 2.00
CA ILE A 293 6.51 29.21 1.53
C ILE A 293 5.16 29.86 1.84
N THR A 294 4.07 29.20 1.47
CA THR A 294 2.70 29.68 1.70
C THR A 294 2.42 29.84 3.19
N PHE A 295 2.84 28.89 4.02
CA PHE A 295 2.71 28.96 5.47
C PHE A 295 3.48 30.13 6.05
N ILE A 296 4.74 30.37 5.64
CA ILE A 296 5.53 31.51 6.13
C ILE A 296 4.86 32.85 5.80
N ILE A 297 4.33 32.99 4.57
CA ILE A 297 3.59 34.19 4.15
C ILE A 297 2.32 34.37 4.99
N MET A 298 1.49 33.32 5.09
CA MET A 298 0.25 33.36 5.88
C MET A 298 0.51 33.61 7.37
N PHE A 299 1.56 33.00 7.92
CA PHE A 299 1.95 33.14 9.33
C PHE A 299 2.53 34.53 9.60
N HIS A 300 3.30 35.09 8.67
CA HIS A 300 3.74 36.48 8.71
C HIS A 300 2.54 37.44 8.74
N CYS A 301 1.57 37.23 7.84
CA CYS A 301 0.31 37.97 7.85
C CYS A 301 -0.43 37.80 9.18
N PHE A 302 -0.55 36.57 9.69
CA PHE A 302 -1.25 36.27 10.94
C PHE A 302 -0.65 37.01 12.15
N ILE A 303 0.68 36.99 12.30
CA ILE A 303 1.38 37.69 13.39
C ILE A 303 1.29 39.21 13.22
N SER A 304 1.64 39.70 12.02
CA SER A 304 1.70 41.13 11.73
C SER A 304 0.32 41.80 11.85
N TRP A 305 -0.74 41.06 11.53
CA TRP A 305 -2.10 41.58 11.51
C TRP A 305 -2.72 41.65 12.91
N LYS A 306 -2.50 40.65 13.76
CA LYS A 306 -3.21 40.58 15.04
C LYS A 306 -2.54 41.36 16.18
N PHE A 307 -1.20 41.37 16.33
CA PHE A 307 -0.58 42.00 17.51
C PHE A 307 0.93 42.33 17.35
N ASP A 308 1.35 43.45 17.93
CA ASP A 308 2.75 43.95 17.95
C ASP A 308 3.64 43.17 18.95
N PHE A 309 3.76 41.86 18.71
CA PHE A 309 4.62 40.94 19.49
C PHE A 309 6.04 40.89 18.91
N GLY A 310 7.04 40.52 19.73
CA GLY A 310 8.44 40.51 19.32
C GLY A 310 8.68 39.71 18.04
N LYS A 311 9.09 40.39 16.95
CA LYS A 311 9.24 39.77 15.62
C LYS A 311 10.06 38.48 15.65
N LYS A 312 11.23 38.50 16.32
CA LYS A 312 12.18 37.37 16.34
C LYS A 312 11.62 36.09 16.99
N THR A 313 11.02 36.21 18.18
CA THR A 313 10.51 35.04 18.92
C THR A 313 9.33 34.38 18.21
N ASN A 314 8.55 35.17 17.48
CA ASN A 314 7.37 34.67 16.80
C ASN A 314 7.73 33.90 15.51
N TYR A 315 8.72 34.40 14.74
CA TYR A 315 9.23 33.63 13.61
C TYR A 315 9.86 32.31 14.06
N LEU A 316 10.58 32.30 15.19
CA LEU A 316 11.10 31.07 15.77
C LEU A 316 9.99 30.07 16.10
N TYR A 317 8.87 30.55 16.64
CA TYR A 317 7.69 29.72 16.91
C TYR A 317 7.06 29.18 15.61
N GLY A 318 6.98 30.00 14.56
CA GLY A 318 6.51 29.57 13.23
C GLY A 318 7.39 28.50 12.59
N ILE A 319 8.71 28.67 12.67
CA ILE A 319 9.69 27.67 12.22
C ILE A 319 9.49 26.37 13.02
N LEU A 320 9.28 26.47 14.33
CA LEU A 320 9.04 25.29 15.15
C LEU A 320 7.77 24.54 14.73
N ILE A 321 6.68 25.25 14.42
CA ILE A 321 5.44 24.63 13.90
C ILE A 321 5.72 23.82 12.63
N LEU A 322 6.57 24.33 11.74
CA LEU A 322 6.97 23.62 10.52
C LEU A 322 7.84 22.39 10.76
N LEU A 323 8.56 22.34 11.89
CA LEU A 323 9.41 21.21 12.27
C LEU A 323 8.66 20.11 13.03
N ILE A 324 7.49 20.42 13.64
CA ILE A 324 6.68 19.44 14.37
C ILE A 324 6.36 18.20 13.52
N PRO A 325 5.85 18.32 12.27
CA PRO A 325 5.60 17.16 11.42
C PRO A 325 6.82 16.24 11.29
N ILE A 326 8.01 16.82 11.09
CA ILE A 326 9.26 16.07 10.91
C ILE A 326 9.61 15.34 12.20
N PHE A 327 9.61 16.03 13.35
CA PHE A 327 9.93 15.42 14.63
C PHE A 327 8.95 14.32 15.00
N SER A 328 7.66 14.57 14.79
CA SER A 328 6.62 13.60 15.12
C SER A 328 6.72 12.35 14.27
N SER A 329 7.11 12.51 13.00
CA SER A 329 7.30 11.39 12.07
C SER A 329 8.49 10.53 12.43
N ILE A 330 9.62 11.11 12.86
CA ILE A 330 10.78 10.36 13.33
C ILE A 330 10.43 9.49 14.55
N ILE A 331 9.68 10.06 15.51
CA ILE A 331 9.21 9.33 16.69
C ILE A 331 8.27 8.19 16.28
N ALA A 332 7.28 8.48 15.42
CA ALA A 332 6.32 7.48 14.97
C ALA A 332 7.00 6.34 14.18
N LEU A 333 7.93 6.66 13.29
CA LEU A 333 8.71 5.69 12.51
C LEU A 333 9.56 4.81 13.42
N ARG A 334 10.21 5.36 14.46
CA ARG A 334 11.00 4.52 15.36
C ARG A 334 10.12 3.55 16.14
N ILE A 335 8.97 4.01 16.63
CA ILE A 335 8.03 3.12 17.34
C ILE A 335 7.52 2.02 16.40
N GLN A 336 7.21 2.38 15.14
CA GLN A 336 6.83 1.41 14.11
C GLN A 336 7.90 0.32 13.92
N LEU A 337 9.17 0.72 13.79
CA LEU A 337 10.27 -0.21 13.53
C LEU A 337 10.59 -1.15 14.69
N LEU A 338 10.22 -0.78 15.91
CA LEU A 338 10.33 -1.68 17.07
C LEU A 338 9.29 -2.81 17.01
N ILE A 339 8.18 -2.60 16.29
CA ILE A 339 7.08 -3.57 16.16
C ILE A 339 7.22 -4.39 14.88
N SER A 340 7.49 -3.73 13.76
CA SER A 340 7.76 -4.36 12.47
C SER A 340 9.01 -3.75 11.83
N PRO A 341 10.12 -4.50 11.71
CA PRO A 341 11.35 -3.98 11.10
C PRO A 341 11.23 -3.83 9.57
N GLU A 342 10.18 -4.39 8.97
CA GLU A 342 9.93 -4.36 7.54
C GLU A 342 8.93 -3.24 7.20
N ILE A 343 9.26 -2.40 6.21
CA ILE A 343 8.35 -1.34 5.74
C ILE A 343 7.82 -1.71 4.36
N ASN A 344 6.50 -1.79 4.25
CA ASN A 344 5.81 -2.06 2.99
C ASN A 344 5.98 -0.92 1.96
N PHE A 345 6.02 -1.28 0.67
CA PHE A 345 6.17 -0.32 -0.42
C PHE A 345 5.09 0.78 -0.42
N LEU A 346 3.84 0.41 -0.11
CA LEU A 346 2.70 1.34 -0.07
C LEU A 346 2.92 2.45 0.97
N PHE A 347 3.56 2.12 2.10
CA PHE A 347 3.94 3.08 3.13
C PHE A 347 4.78 4.22 2.56
N ILE A 348 5.77 3.89 1.72
CA ILE A 348 6.69 4.85 1.12
C ILE A 348 5.96 5.73 0.10
N SER A 349 5.02 5.15 -0.66
CA SER A 349 4.25 5.87 -1.69
C SER A 349 3.22 6.86 -1.12
N SER A 350 2.81 6.64 0.13
CA SER A 350 1.67 7.35 0.71
C SER A 350 2.01 8.77 1.21
N PRO A 351 1.13 9.77 1.03
CA PRO A 351 1.39 11.17 1.36
C PRO A 351 1.22 11.50 2.86
N TRP A 352 1.64 10.61 3.76
CA TRP A 352 1.45 10.81 5.22
C TRP A 352 2.13 12.07 5.74
N ILE A 353 3.22 12.52 5.12
CA ILE A 353 3.89 13.78 5.46
C ILE A 353 2.91 14.96 5.28
N ALA A 354 2.10 14.97 4.21
CA ALA A 354 1.12 16.01 3.98
C ALA A 354 0.04 16.02 5.07
N VAL A 355 -0.43 14.83 5.48
CA VAL A 355 -1.35 14.66 6.62
C VAL A 355 -0.71 15.18 7.92
N ALA A 356 0.58 14.89 8.15
CA ALA A 356 1.33 15.39 9.30
C ALA A 356 1.39 16.92 9.33
N TYR A 357 1.74 17.55 8.20
CA TYR A 357 1.76 19.01 8.06
C TYR A 357 0.38 19.61 8.32
N PHE A 358 -0.68 19.04 7.72
CA PHE A 358 -2.04 19.51 7.92
C PHE A 358 -2.47 19.46 9.40
N LEU A 359 -2.35 18.30 10.05
CA LEU A 359 -2.77 18.11 11.44
C LEU A 359 -1.94 18.95 12.42
N ALA A 360 -0.61 18.99 12.23
CA ALA A 360 0.28 19.73 13.12
C ALA A 360 0.04 21.23 13.03
N THR A 361 -0.11 21.79 11.83
CA THR A 361 -0.33 23.23 11.66
C THR A 361 -1.69 23.66 12.16
N LEU A 362 -2.75 22.90 11.90
CA LEU A 362 -4.09 23.20 12.42
C LEU A 362 -4.10 23.29 13.95
N LYS A 363 -3.60 22.25 14.64
CA LYS A 363 -3.57 22.19 16.11
C LYS A 363 -2.62 23.22 16.73
N SER A 364 -1.46 23.45 16.11
CA SER A 364 -0.48 24.41 16.61
C SER A 364 -0.93 25.86 16.46
N LEU A 365 -1.56 26.20 15.33
CA LEU A 365 -2.14 27.53 15.11
C LEU A 365 -3.32 27.78 16.04
N LEU A 366 -4.14 26.76 16.32
CA LEU A 366 -5.21 26.83 17.30
C LEU A 366 -4.65 27.13 18.71
N LEU A 367 -3.64 26.38 19.16
CA LEU A 367 -2.95 26.62 20.43
C LEU A 367 -2.42 28.08 20.51
N LEU A 368 -1.74 28.53 19.46
CA LEU A 368 -1.19 29.89 19.38
C LEU A 368 -2.30 30.95 19.44
N GLN A 369 -3.41 30.74 18.74
CA GLN A 369 -4.55 31.66 18.76
C GLN A 369 -5.15 31.79 20.16
N TYR A 370 -5.34 30.67 20.88
CA TYR A 370 -5.81 30.69 22.26
C TYR A 370 -4.82 31.42 23.16
N TRP A 371 -3.51 31.17 23.01
CA TRP A 371 -2.47 31.86 23.79
C TRP A 371 -2.51 33.38 23.58
N MET A 372 -2.59 33.81 22.32
CA MET A 372 -2.66 35.22 21.95
C MET A 372 -3.94 35.89 22.47
N TYR A 373 -5.08 35.21 22.41
CA TYR A 373 -6.34 35.71 22.97
C TYR A 373 -6.23 35.96 24.48
N TYR A 374 -5.78 34.96 25.25
CA TYR A 374 -5.68 35.10 26.70
C TYR A 374 -4.60 36.11 27.15
N ASN A 375 -3.53 36.27 26.37
CA ASN A 375 -2.53 37.31 26.63
C ASN A 375 -3.02 38.73 26.31
N SER A 376 -4.07 38.88 25.51
CA SER A 376 -4.62 40.18 25.13
C SER A 376 -5.61 40.76 26.15
N ILE A 377 -6.14 39.93 27.06
CA ILE A 377 -7.12 40.35 28.07
C ILE A 377 -6.38 41.14 29.18
N PRO A 378 -6.64 42.45 29.36
CA PRO A 378 -6.13 43.18 30.51
C PRO A 378 -6.86 42.67 31.76
N THR A 379 -6.20 41.83 32.56
CA THR A 379 -6.77 41.37 33.82
C THR A 379 -6.78 42.54 34.81
N LEU A 380 -7.90 43.29 34.84
CA LEU A 380 -8.18 44.39 35.78
C LEU A 380 -8.23 43.91 37.24
N TYR A 381 -8.39 42.60 37.45
CA TYR A 381 -8.42 41.98 38.76
C TYR A 381 -7.13 41.19 38.99
N THR A 382 -6.39 41.59 40.03
CA THR A 382 -5.19 41.00 40.65
C THR A 382 -3.85 41.19 39.90
N GLN A 383 -3.05 42.12 40.45
CA GLN A 383 -1.63 42.38 40.10
C GLN A 383 -0.72 41.14 40.18
N THR A 384 -1.18 40.03 40.75
CA THR A 384 -0.41 38.79 40.95
C THR A 384 -0.67 37.74 39.87
N ILE A 385 -1.85 37.71 39.23
CA ILE A 385 -2.23 36.70 38.23
C ILE A 385 -1.59 37.00 36.86
N ALA A 386 -1.31 38.27 36.58
CA ALA A 386 -0.78 38.70 35.29
C ALA A 386 0.68 38.28 35.04
N SER A 387 1.52 38.05 36.05
CA SER A 387 2.94 37.72 35.80
C SER A 387 3.21 36.22 35.69
N ASP A 388 2.32 35.37 36.19
CA ASP A 388 2.61 33.95 36.36
C ASP A 388 2.21 33.14 35.12
N PHE A 389 3.22 32.60 34.42
CA PHE A 389 3.04 31.72 33.25
C PHE A 389 2.13 30.55 33.59
N GLN A 390 2.28 29.97 34.78
CA GLN A 390 1.51 28.82 35.22
C GLN A 390 0.01 29.12 35.25
N ILE A 391 -0.38 30.24 35.87
CA ILE A 391 -1.79 30.59 36.04
C ILE A 391 -2.42 30.92 34.68
N ARG A 392 -1.71 31.65 33.81
CA ARG A 392 -2.20 31.94 32.44
C ARG A 392 -2.42 30.66 31.64
N LEU A 393 -1.46 29.74 31.68
CA LEU A 393 -1.56 28.47 30.97
C LEU A 393 -2.70 27.60 31.52
N THR A 394 -2.87 27.57 32.85
CA THR A 394 -3.97 26.88 33.53
C THR A 394 -5.34 27.38 33.06
N VAL A 395 -5.52 28.71 32.98
CA VAL A 395 -6.79 29.32 32.51
C VAL A 395 -7.04 29.03 31.03
N MET A 396 -6.01 29.09 30.20
CA MET A 396 -6.09 28.83 28.76
C MET A 396 -6.44 27.36 28.47
N PHE A 397 -5.74 26.42 29.13
CA PHE A 397 -6.05 24.98 29.05
C PHE A 397 -7.43 24.66 29.62
N GLY A 398 -7.94 25.40 30.60
CA GLY A 398 -9.32 25.25 31.07
C GLY A 398 -10.38 25.27 29.94
N ARG A 399 -10.10 25.92 28.80
CA ARG A 399 -10.96 25.87 27.59
C ARG A 399 -10.33 25.08 26.44
N PHE A 400 -9.03 25.21 26.22
CA PHE A 400 -8.33 24.55 25.11
C PHE A 400 -8.26 23.03 25.29
N THR A 401 -8.12 22.52 26.52
CA THR A 401 -8.04 21.08 26.84
C THR A 401 -9.20 20.31 26.24
N LYS A 402 -10.45 20.81 26.37
CA LYS A 402 -11.63 20.09 25.85
C LYS A 402 -11.52 19.85 24.35
N ILE A 403 -11.21 20.90 23.58
CA ILE A 403 -11.12 20.81 22.12
C ILE A 403 -9.94 19.94 21.71
N PHE A 404 -8.77 20.13 22.34
CA PHE A 404 -7.55 19.40 22.01
C PHE A 404 -7.70 17.90 22.27
N PHE A 405 -8.19 17.51 23.45
CA PHE A 405 -8.35 16.10 23.82
C PHE A 405 -9.53 15.44 23.10
N THR A 406 -10.63 16.15 22.84
CA THR A 406 -11.71 15.59 22.00
C THR A 406 -11.21 15.33 20.57
N SER A 407 -10.48 16.28 19.97
CA SER A 407 -9.86 16.04 18.66
C SER A 407 -8.88 14.87 18.70
N MET A 408 -7.98 14.81 19.68
CA MET A 408 -7.06 13.68 19.84
C MET A 408 -7.80 12.35 20.01
N PHE A 409 -8.89 12.32 20.79
CA PHE A 409 -9.69 11.12 21.00
C PHE A 409 -10.36 10.68 19.70
N CYS A 410 -10.97 11.59 18.96
CA CYS A 410 -11.57 11.30 17.64
C CYS A 410 -10.53 10.78 16.64
N ASP A 411 -9.35 11.40 16.59
CA ASP A 411 -8.27 10.94 15.70
C ASP A 411 -7.85 9.50 16.05
N VAL A 412 -7.62 9.23 17.34
CA VAL A 412 -7.18 7.91 17.83
C VAL A 412 -8.26 6.85 17.61
N THR A 413 -9.51 7.11 17.98
CA THR A 413 -10.59 6.13 17.82
C THR A 413 -10.89 5.86 16.36
N GLY A 414 -10.94 6.90 15.52
CA GLY A 414 -11.14 6.76 14.08
C GLY A 414 -10.05 5.92 13.42
N LEU A 415 -8.78 6.16 13.77
CA LEU A 415 -7.65 5.41 13.22
C LEU A 415 -7.56 3.98 13.77
N CYS A 416 -7.89 3.76 15.05
CA CYS A 416 -7.97 2.41 15.63
C CYS A 416 -9.06 1.57 14.96
N ILE A 417 -10.25 2.14 14.75
CA ILE A 417 -11.35 1.46 14.06
C ILE A 417 -10.96 1.18 12.60
N GLY A 418 -10.35 2.18 11.93
CA GLY A 418 -9.79 1.99 10.60
C GLY A 418 -8.83 0.82 10.53
N ALA A 419 -7.83 0.77 11.41
CA ALA A 419 -6.82 -0.29 11.43
C ALA A 419 -7.40 -1.70 11.65
N LEU A 420 -8.55 -1.83 12.30
CA LEU A 420 -9.25 -3.11 12.51
C LEU A 420 -10.08 -3.56 11.30
N LEU A 421 -10.60 -2.61 10.53
CA LEU A 421 -11.49 -2.91 9.39
C LEU A 421 -10.73 -3.14 8.09
N VAL A 422 -9.50 -2.62 7.97
CA VAL A 422 -8.72 -2.70 6.73
C VAL A 422 -7.80 -3.94 6.74
N PRO A 423 -7.59 -4.60 5.57
CA PRO A 423 -6.63 -5.68 5.40
C PRO A 423 -5.24 -5.40 6.00
N SER A 424 -4.55 -6.48 6.40
CA SER A 424 -3.23 -6.43 7.07
C SER A 424 -2.21 -5.55 6.34
N ALA A 425 -2.28 -5.49 5.01
CA ALA A 425 -1.48 -4.61 4.16
C ALA A 425 -1.49 -3.13 4.58
N TYR A 426 -2.68 -2.62 4.87
CA TYR A 426 -2.90 -1.20 5.19
C TYR A 426 -2.95 -0.97 6.69
N SER A 427 -3.10 -2.03 7.49
CA SER A 427 -3.11 -1.91 8.95
C SER A 427 -1.77 -1.34 9.45
N GLU A 428 -0.65 -1.67 8.82
CA GLU A 428 0.65 -1.05 9.12
C GLU A 428 0.67 0.46 8.86
N PHE A 429 0.12 0.88 7.71
CA PHE A 429 0.03 2.29 7.36
C PHE A 429 -0.88 3.06 8.32
N LEU A 430 -2.05 2.50 8.64
CA LEU A 430 -3.00 3.10 9.58
C LEU A 430 -2.46 3.13 11.01
N TYR A 431 -1.74 2.08 11.41
CA TYR A 431 -1.04 2.03 12.68
C TYR A 431 0.06 3.10 12.76
N PHE A 432 0.80 3.33 11.67
CA PHE A 432 1.71 4.46 11.61
C PHE A 432 0.99 5.82 11.66
N ILE A 433 -0.13 6.02 10.96
CA ILE A 433 -0.88 7.28 11.07
C ILE A 433 -1.37 7.48 12.51
N LEU A 434 -1.80 6.42 13.18
CA LEU A 434 -2.16 6.45 14.60
C LEU A 434 -0.96 6.91 15.46
N LEU A 435 0.20 6.29 15.29
CA LEU A 435 1.45 6.68 15.98
C LEU A 435 1.86 8.13 15.65
N LEU A 436 1.70 8.55 14.39
CA LEU A 436 1.97 9.91 13.92
C LEU A 436 1.04 10.91 14.59
N SER A 437 -0.27 10.64 14.65
CA SER A 437 -1.25 11.47 15.35
C SER A 437 -0.91 11.61 16.83
N LEU A 438 -0.63 10.48 17.51
CA LEU A 438 -0.19 10.48 18.91
C LEU A 438 1.09 11.30 19.10
N SER A 439 2.06 11.15 18.21
CA SER A 439 3.35 11.84 18.24
C SER A 439 3.24 13.36 17.99
N ILE A 440 2.33 13.79 17.11
CA ILE A 440 2.00 15.20 16.88
C ILE A 440 1.39 15.80 18.16
N ASN A 441 0.40 15.12 18.75
CA ASN A 441 -0.23 15.59 19.99
C ASN A 441 0.79 15.65 21.13
N PHE A 442 1.66 14.64 21.24
CA PHE A 442 2.77 14.60 22.20
C PHE A 442 3.74 15.78 22.00
N THR A 443 4.17 16.04 20.77
CA THR A 443 5.09 17.13 20.45
C THR A 443 4.46 18.51 20.74
N ILE A 444 3.18 18.70 20.43
CA ILE A 444 2.47 19.95 20.75
C ILE A 444 2.38 20.17 22.27
N LEU A 445 2.09 19.10 23.03
CA LEU A 445 1.89 19.21 24.48
C LEU A 445 3.22 19.35 25.25
N PHE A 446 4.26 18.59 24.88
CA PHE A 446 5.52 18.51 25.63
C PHE A 446 6.63 19.44 25.12
N LEU A 447 6.55 19.93 23.87
CA LEU A 447 7.51 20.90 23.31
C LEU A 447 6.88 22.26 23.07
N LEU A 448 5.83 22.32 22.24
CA LEU A 448 5.30 23.59 21.76
C LEU A 448 4.61 24.40 22.88
N THR A 449 3.86 23.72 23.76
CA THR A 449 3.14 24.34 24.88
C THR A 449 4.08 24.98 25.92
N PRO A 450 5.11 24.29 26.45
CA PRO A 450 6.12 24.92 27.32
C PRO A 450 6.81 26.14 26.71
N LEU A 451 7.06 26.11 25.40
CA LEU A 451 7.75 27.19 24.69
C LEU A 451 6.91 28.47 24.54
N LEU A 452 5.59 28.40 24.79
CA LEU A 452 4.74 29.59 24.93
C LEU A 452 5.25 30.57 26.00
N LYS A 453 6.03 30.08 26.99
CA LYS A 453 6.68 30.92 28.02
C LYS A 453 7.58 32.01 27.42
N PHE A 454 8.24 31.72 26.30
CA PHE A 454 9.13 32.66 25.60
C PHE A 454 8.35 33.58 24.64
N PHE A 455 7.10 33.25 24.35
CA PHE A 455 6.21 34.04 23.51
C PHE A 455 5.58 35.18 24.35
N LYS A 456 6.35 36.25 24.59
CA LYS A 456 5.94 37.43 25.38
C LYS A 456 5.60 38.65 24.52
N LYS A 457 4.76 39.53 25.07
CA LYS A 457 4.51 40.89 24.53
C LYS A 457 5.83 41.63 24.34
N GLY A 458 5.95 42.45 23.30
CA GLY A 458 7.14 43.28 23.11
C GLY A 458 7.30 44.26 24.28
N LYS A 459 8.55 44.57 24.67
CA LYS A 459 8.87 45.51 25.77
C LYS A 459 8.11 46.85 25.67
N LYS A 460 7.84 47.30 24.43
CA LYS A 460 7.11 48.55 24.14
C LYS A 460 5.64 48.49 24.57
N THR A 461 4.99 47.34 24.40
CA THR A 461 3.59 47.12 24.82
C THR A 461 3.49 46.93 26.33
N GLU A 462 4.48 46.30 26.97
CA GLU A 462 4.55 46.19 28.44
C GLU A 462 4.75 47.56 29.10
N MET A 463 5.62 48.43 28.57
CA MET A 463 5.83 49.78 29.11
C MET A 463 4.60 50.69 29.00
N ILE A 464 3.87 50.61 27.88
CA ILE A 464 2.63 51.37 27.70
C ILE A 464 1.56 50.89 28.71
N GLU A 465 1.41 49.58 28.88
CA GLU A 465 0.48 49.00 29.86
C GLU A 465 0.87 49.34 31.31
N LEU A 466 2.17 49.44 31.61
CA LEU A 466 2.69 49.89 32.91
C LEU A 466 2.39 51.37 33.17
N GLY A 467 2.55 52.24 32.16
CA GLY A 467 2.21 53.66 32.23
C GLY A 467 0.72 53.90 32.51
N TYR A 468 -0.16 53.15 31.85
CA TYR A 468 -1.60 53.18 32.12
C TYR A 468 -1.94 52.75 33.55
N ARG A 469 -1.26 51.72 34.08
CA ARG A 469 -1.47 51.23 35.44
C ARG A 469 -0.98 52.21 36.51
N MET A 470 0.08 52.98 36.24
CA MET A 470 0.56 54.03 37.15
C MET A 470 -0.41 55.22 37.19
N ALA A 471 -0.96 55.62 36.05
CA ALA A 471 -1.95 56.69 35.97
C ALA A 471 -3.25 56.36 36.72
N SER A 472 -3.74 55.12 36.66
CA SER A 472 -4.97 54.71 37.36
C SER A 472 -4.82 54.60 38.88
N ILE A 473 -3.60 54.37 39.39
CA ILE A 473 -3.32 54.27 40.83
C ILE A 473 -3.13 55.67 41.45
N GLY A 474 -2.66 56.65 40.67
CA GLY A 474 -2.52 58.04 41.11
C GLY A 474 -3.86 58.74 41.43
N ASN A 475 -4.93 58.40 40.74
CA ASN A 475 -6.26 59.01 40.94
C ASN A 475 -7.07 58.45 42.12
N ASN A 476 -6.64 57.34 42.74
CA ASN A 476 -7.41 56.66 43.79
C ASN A 476 -6.98 57.01 45.23
N LYS A 477 -6.10 58.00 45.43
CA LYS A 477 -5.68 58.45 46.77
C LYS A 477 -6.54 59.58 47.38
N ASN A 478 -7.55 60.09 46.66
CA ASN A 478 -8.35 61.25 47.10
C ASN A 478 -9.83 60.99 47.42
N ILE A 479 -10.27 59.74 47.62
CA ILE A 479 -11.70 59.44 47.91
C ILE A 479 -11.83 58.60 49.18
N LYS A 480 -11.71 59.26 50.33
CA LYS A 480 -12.36 58.85 51.58
C LYS A 480 -13.71 59.57 51.64
N ASN A 481 -14.77 58.84 52.00
CA ASN A 481 -16.15 59.32 52.24
C ASN A 481 -17.04 59.41 50.99
N ASN A 482 -17.69 58.29 50.64
CA ASN A 482 -19.15 58.17 50.74
C ASN A 482 -19.61 56.86 50.08
N ILE A 483 -20.15 55.99 50.92
CA ILE A 483 -20.97 54.85 50.55
C ILE A 483 -22.26 55.45 50.01
N ASN A 484 -22.50 55.37 48.70
CA ASN A 484 -23.83 55.48 48.12
C ASN A 484 -23.86 54.85 46.72
N HIS A 485 -24.94 54.12 46.49
CA HIS A 485 -25.32 53.41 45.27
C HIS A 485 -24.97 54.15 43.97
N TYR A 486 -24.22 53.50 43.08
CA TYR A 486 -24.14 53.91 41.67
C TYR A 486 -24.88 52.91 40.80
N SER A 487 -26.09 53.31 40.42
CA SER A 487 -26.78 52.88 39.22
C SER A 487 -25.93 53.20 38.00
N TYR A 488 -25.69 52.21 37.15
CA TYR A 488 -25.04 52.39 35.84
C TYR A 488 -26.07 53.02 34.89
N THR A 489 -26.09 54.35 34.79
CA THR A 489 -26.74 55.05 33.69
C THR A 489 -25.74 55.26 32.55
N ASN A 490 -26.16 54.89 31.35
CA ASN A 490 -25.43 55.02 30.10
C ASN A 490 -25.08 56.49 29.82
N SER A 491 -23.83 56.87 30.04
CA SER A 491 -23.20 57.97 29.29
C SER A 491 -21.85 57.48 28.76
N TYR A 492 -21.87 57.09 27.48
CA TYR A 492 -20.67 56.78 26.71
C TYR A 492 -19.99 58.10 26.36
N ASN A 493 -19.10 58.58 27.22
CA ASN A 493 -18.20 59.68 26.87
C ASN A 493 -17.14 59.17 25.87
N HIS A 494 -17.07 59.87 24.74
CA HIS A 494 -16.28 59.56 23.55
C HIS A 494 -14.74 59.65 23.76
N ASP A 495 -14.28 60.14 24.92
CA ASP A 495 -12.87 60.45 25.18
C ASP A 495 -12.06 59.26 25.72
N ASN A 496 -12.70 58.14 26.07
CA ASN A 496 -12.01 56.95 26.61
C ASN A 496 -11.45 56.00 25.54
N GLU A 497 -11.69 56.24 24.24
CA GLU A 497 -11.12 55.43 23.14
C GLU A 497 -9.66 55.79 22.79
N LEU A 498 -9.16 56.97 23.20
CA LEU A 498 -7.79 57.41 22.88
C LEU A 498 -6.70 56.62 23.61
N ASN A 499 -7.06 55.85 24.64
CA ASN A 499 -6.13 55.30 25.63
C ASN A 499 -5.98 53.77 25.61
N ILE A 500 -6.45 53.09 24.56
CA ILE A 500 -6.36 51.63 24.43
C ILE A 500 -5.10 51.26 23.63
N PRO A 501 -4.31 50.25 24.05
CA PRO A 501 -3.17 49.77 23.28
C PRO A 501 -3.56 49.50 21.81
N LYS A 502 -2.81 50.06 20.85
CA LYS A 502 -3.12 49.99 19.40
C LYS A 502 -3.45 48.58 18.90
N ASN A 503 -2.86 47.56 19.50
CA ASN A 503 -3.08 46.15 19.22
C ASN A 503 -4.47 45.65 19.69
N VAL A 504 -4.97 46.10 20.84
CA VAL A 504 -6.34 45.81 21.32
C VAL A 504 -7.37 46.55 20.46
N LEU A 505 -7.06 47.77 20.02
CA LEU A 505 -7.92 48.50 19.09
C LEU A 505 -8.01 47.80 17.73
N ARG A 506 -6.89 47.31 17.20
CA ARG A 506 -6.84 46.52 15.94
C ARG A 506 -7.59 45.19 16.04
N SER A 507 -7.41 44.43 17.13
CA SER A 507 -8.12 43.16 17.31
C SER A 507 -9.64 43.36 17.44
N ARG A 508 -10.07 44.41 18.15
CA ARG A 508 -11.47 44.83 18.20
C ARG A 508 -11.99 45.25 16.83
N LYS A 509 -11.19 45.98 16.04
CA LYS A 509 -11.55 46.37 14.68
C LYS A 509 -11.73 45.16 13.76
N ILE A 510 -10.86 44.15 13.84
CA ILE A 510 -11.02 42.90 13.06
C ILE A 510 -12.27 42.14 13.50
N ARG A 511 -12.49 42.02 14.81
CA ARG A 511 -13.69 41.38 15.33
C ARG A 511 -14.94 42.09 14.82
N LYS A 512 -14.97 43.42 14.89
CA LYS A 512 -16.10 44.27 14.47
C LYS A 512 -16.29 44.33 12.94
N ASN A 513 -15.21 44.29 12.15
CA ASN A 513 -15.27 44.52 10.70
C ASN A 513 -15.27 43.24 9.87
N ILE A 514 -14.74 42.12 10.38
CA ILE A 514 -14.61 40.87 9.62
C ILE A 514 -15.40 39.77 10.30
N ILE A 515 -15.09 39.45 11.56
CA ILE A 515 -15.66 38.28 12.25
C ILE A 515 -17.15 38.49 12.53
N GLN A 516 -17.52 39.67 13.02
CA GLN A 516 -18.89 39.96 13.43
C GLN A 516 -19.83 40.09 12.24
N PRO A 517 -19.52 40.82 11.14
CA PRO A 517 -20.36 40.83 9.95
C PRO A 517 -20.49 39.44 9.31
N TYR A 518 -19.42 38.66 9.29
CA TYR A 518 -19.45 37.27 8.81
C TYR A 518 -20.31 36.37 9.71
N SER A 519 -20.17 36.47 11.03
CA SER A 519 -20.97 35.73 12.01
C SER A 519 -22.42 36.13 11.94
N ASP A 520 -22.71 37.43 11.92
CA ASP A 520 -24.05 38.00 11.83
C ASP A 520 -24.72 37.55 10.53
N PHE A 521 -23.99 37.58 9.41
CA PHE A 521 -24.44 37.03 8.12
C PHE A 521 -24.77 35.54 8.24
N LEU A 522 -23.85 34.70 8.74
CA LEU A 522 -24.06 33.25 8.90
C LEU A 522 -25.23 32.91 9.83
N THR A 523 -25.53 33.76 10.83
CA THR A 523 -26.68 33.58 11.73
C THR A 523 -28.00 34.10 11.15
N THR A 524 -28.00 34.74 9.98
CA THR A 524 -29.25 35.16 9.34
C THR A 524 -30.06 33.96 8.83
N LYS A 525 -31.38 34.10 8.80
CA LYS A 525 -32.28 33.11 8.19
C LYS A 525 -31.91 32.82 6.73
N VAL A 526 -31.43 33.82 5.99
CA VAL A 526 -31.01 33.69 4.59
C VAL A 526 -29.79 32.79 4.48
N ALA A 527 -28.75 33.02 5.28
CA ALA A 527 -27.57 32.16 5.28
C ALA A 527 -27.89 30.76 5.79
N ALA A 528 -28.79 30.62 6.78
CA ALA A 528 -29.29 29.31 7.21
C ALA A 528 -29.95 28.56 6.03
N ILE A 529 -30.84 29.22 5.27
CA ILE A 529 -31.48 28.64 4.08
C ILE A 529 -30.44 28.28 3.03
N ILE A 530 -29.50 29.17 2.69
CA ILE A 530 -28.43 28.89 1.71
C ILE A 530 -27.57 27.71 2.18
N SER A 531 -27.18 27.67 3.46
CA SER A 531 -26.35 26.58 3.99
C SER A 531 -27.11 25.25 3.99
N ILE A 532 -28.39 25.24 4.34
CA ILE A 532 -29.27 24.07 4.26
C ILE A 532 -29.45 23.64 2.80
N SER A 533 -29.67 24.57 1.87
CA SER A 533 -29.77 24.29 0.44
C SER A 533 -28.49 23.71 -0.12
N ILE A 534 -27.32 24.27 0.22
CA ILE A 534 -26.02 23.72 -0.18
C ILE A 534 -25.82 22.34 0.43
N MET A 535 -26.15 22.14 1.71
CA MET A 535 -26.06 20.83 2.36
C MET A 535 -27.02 19.81 1.74
N LEU A 536 -28.23 20.19 1.36
CA LEU A 536 -29.18 19.35 0.63
C LEU A 536 -28.66 19.01 -0.77
N ILE A 537 -28.16 20.00 -1.50
CA ILE A 537 -27.57 19.80 -2.83
C ILE A 537 -26.37 18.86 -2.71
N LEU A 538 -25.45 19.08 -1.76
CA LEU A 538 -24.30 18.19 -1.54
C LEU A 538 -24.74 16.80 -1.08
N SER A 539 -25.76 16.70 -0.22
CA SER A 539 -26.36 15.45 0.25
C SER A 539 -27.04 14.66 -0.87
N ILE A 540 -27.47 15.31 -1.97
CA ILE A 540 -28.01 14.64 -3.16
C ILE A 540 -26.91 14.38 -4.19
N LEU A 541 -26.04 15.36 -4.43
CA LEU A 541 -24.99 15.35 -5.46
C LEU A 541 -23.89 14.34 -5.13
N ILE A 542 -23.48 14.23 -3.86
CA ILE A 542 -22.45 13.27 -3.45
C ILE A 542 -22.96 11.84 -3.68
N PRO A 543 -24.13 11.41 -3.16
CA PRO A 543 -24.69 10.11 -3.53
C PRO A 543 -24.94 9.99 -5.02
N TYR A 544 -25.47 10.99 -5.72
CA TYR A 544 -25.74 10.87 -7.17
C TYR A 544 -24.47 10.66 -8.02
N LEU A 545 -23.35 11.32 -7.67
CA LEU A 545 -22.05 11.13 -8.34
C LEU A 545 -21.37 9.82 -7.92
N TYR A 546 -21.60 9.35 -6.68
CA TYR A 546 -20.95 8.15 -6.14
C TYR A 546 -21.78 6.87 -6.27
N LEU A 547 -23.11 6.92 -6.39
CA LEU A 547 -24.00 5.77 -6.57
C LEU A 547 -23.63 4.98 -7.82
N PRO A 548 -23.37 5.61 -8.99
CA PRO A 548 -22.89 4.89 -10.16
C PRO A 548 -21.53 4.21 -9.93
N LEU A 549 -20.71 4.74 -9.03
CA LEU A 549 -19.40 4.17 -8.66
C LEU A 549 -19.50 2.97 -7.70
N VAL A 550 -20.56 2.91 -6.87
CA VAL A 550 -20.78 1.89 -5.83
C VAL A 550 -21.77 0.80 -6.26
N PHE A 551 -22.77 1.15 -7.07
CA PHE A 551 -23.85 0.26 -7.48
C PHE A 551 -23.78 -0.17 -8.93
N SER A 552 -22.85 0.35 -9.75
CA SER A 552 -22.64 -0.25 -11.06
C SER A 552 -21.88 -1.57 -10.87
N PRO A 553 -22.48 -2.72 -11.23
CA PRO A 553 -21.80 -4.00 -11.19
C PRO A 553 -20.52 -4.00 -12.06
N ASP A 554 -20.40 -3.03 -12.97
CA ASP A 554 -19.23 -2.85 -13.81
C ASP A 554 -18.17 -1.88 -13.27
N SER A 555 -18.53 -0.90 -12.43
CA SER A 555 -17.56 0.05 -11.83
C SER A 555 -16.89 -0.47 -10.56
N ASN A 556 -17.45 -1.52 -9.95
CA ASN A 556 -17.02 -2.05 -8.65
C ASN A 556 -15.66 -2.77 -8.68
N PHE A 557 -15.00 -2.85 -9.82
CA PHE A 557 -13.59 -3.21 -9.85
C PHE A 557 -12.78 -1.93 -9.84
N ILE A 558 -12.36 -1.47 -8.65
CA ILE A 558 -11.15 -0.64 -8.55
C ILE A 558 -10.02 -1.57 -8.99
N SER A 559 -9.85 -1.72 -10.30
CA SER A 559 -8.78 -2.52 -10.86
C SER A 559 -7.48 -1.81 -10.50
N PHE A 560 -6.83 -2.26 -9.43
CA PHE A 560 -5.44 -1.92 -9.21
C PHE A 560 -4.65 -2.54 -10.36
N SER A 561 -4.45 -1.77 -11.42
CA SER A 561 -3.59 -2.20 -12.52
C SER A 561 -2.17 -1.84 -12.16
N PHE A 562 -1.25 -2.82 -12.13
CA PHE A 562 0.18 -2.57 -11.90
C PHE A 562 0.77 -1.57 -12.88
N ARG A 563 0.14 -1.39 -14.05
CA ARG A 563 0.45 -0.34 -15.04
C ARG A 563 0.42 1.07 -14.43
N GLN A 564 -0.42 1.31 -13.42
CA GLN A 564 -0.54 2.62 -12.76
C GLN A 564 0.64 2.92 -11.82
N LEU A 565 1.42 1.91 -11.43
CA LEU A 565 2.60 2.06 -10.57
C LEU A 565 3.89 2.38 -11.35
N VAL A 566 3.90 2.12 -12.66
CA VAL A 566 5.05 2.34 -13.54
C VAL A 566 4.88 3.60 -14.37
N LEU A 567 5.99 4.20 -14.79
CA LEU A 567 5.95 5.37 -15.66
C LEU A 567 5.37 5.01 -17.04
N PRO A 568 4.55 5.88 -17.68
CA PRO A 568 3.90 5.62 -18.98
C PRO A 568 4.83 5.25 -20.15
N ASN A 569 6.12 5.55 -20.04
CA ASN A 569 7.15 5.28 -21.05
C ASN A 569 8.05 4.07 -20.71
N SER A 570 7.74 3.31 -19.65
CA SER A 570 8.50 2.13 -19.26
C SER A 570 8.34 0.98 -20.28
N LEU A 571 9.41 0.23 -20.52
CA LEU A 571 9.40 -1.02 -21.30
C LEU A 571 8.45 -2.08 -20.71
N THR A 572 8.21 -2.04 -19.39
CA THR A 572 7.29 -2.95 -18.69
C THR A 572 5.86 -2.80 -19.20
N ILE A 573 5.46 -1.61 -19.66
CA ILE A 573 4.13 -1.40 -20.25
C ILE A 573 3.96 -2.21 -21.54
N ASN A 574 5.02 -2.35 -22.35
CA ASN A 574 4.98 -3.22 -23.53
C ASN A 574 4.84 -4.69 -23.11
N GLY A 575 5.50 -5.10 -22.02
CA GLY A 575 5.33 -6.42 -21.42
C GLY A 575 3.88 -6.66 -20.99
N PHE A 576 3.28 -5.73 -20.22
CA PHE A 576 1.88 -5.82 -19.82
C PHE A 576 0.92 -5.86 -21.01
N ASN A 577 1.19 -5.07 -22.06
CA ASN A 577 0.37 -5.08 -23.28
C ASN A 577 0.39 -6.45 -23.98
N ILE A 578 1.56 -7.10 -24.09
CA ILE A 578 1.66 -8.44 -24.68
C ILE A 578 0.94 -9.44 -23.78
N VAL A 579 1.22 -9.43 -22.47
CA VAL A 579 0.67 -10.43 -21.55
C VAL A 579 -0.85 -10.31 -21.44
N GLU A 580 -1.38 -9.12 -21.14
CA GLU A 580 -2.80 -8.92 -20.87
C GLU A 580 -3.67 -8.96 -22.14
N HIS A 581 -3.18 -8.44 -23.27
CA HIS A 581 -3.99 -8.35 -24.50
C HIS A 581 -3.73 -9.46 -25.51
N LYS A 582 -2.62 -10.20 -25.42
CA LYS A 582 -2.24 -11.23 -26.40
C LYS A 582 -2.09 -12.61 -25.79
N VAL A 583 -1.43 -12.74 -24.63
CA VAL A 583 -1.16 -14.05 -24.02
C VAL A 583 -2.36 -14.55 -23.21
N TRP A 584 -2.87 -13.76 -22.26
CA TRP A 584 -4.00 -14.18 -21.42
C TRP A 584 -5.29 -14.48 -22.19
N PRO A 585 -5.66 -13.71 -23.23
CA PRO A 585 -6.87 -14.01 -23.99
C PRO A 585 -6.76 -15.32 -24.77
N ASP A 586 -5.54 -15.77 -25.03
CA ASP A 586 -5.24 -16.85 -25.95
C ASP A 586 -4.88 -18.17 -25.23
N SER A 587 -4.16 -18.08 -24.11
CA SER A 587 -3.76 -19.23 -23.29
C SER A 587 -3.30 -18.80 -21.89
N LEU A 588 -4.23 -18.41 -21.02
CA LEU A 588 -3.96 -18.22 -19.59
C LEU A 588 -3.90 -19.59 -18.89
N ALA A 589 -2.74 -19.95 -18.32
CA ALA A 589 -2.57 -21.24 -17.65
C ALA A 589 -2.82 -21.14 -16.13
N THR A 590 -3.73 -21.97 -15.62
CA THR A 590 -3.92 -22.20 -14.18
C THR A 590 -3.37 -23.57 -13.80
N VAL A 591 -2.52 -23.63 -12.76
CA VAL A 591 -1.93 -24.88 -12.28
C VAL A 591 -2.73 -25.43 -11.10
N TYR A 592 -3.45 -26.52 -11.30
CA TYR A 592 -4.08 -27.26 -10.21
C TYR A 592 -3.08 -28.20 -9.55
N ILE A 593 -2.76 -27.93 -8.29
CA ILE A 593 -1.89 -28.76 -7.47
C ILE A 593 -2.79 -29.77 -6.75
N ILE A 594 -2.65 -31.04 -7.11
CA ILE A 594 -3.43 -32.14 -6.53
C ILE A 594 -2.53 -32.82 -5.49
N GLN A 595 -2.80 -32.53 -4.21
CA GLN A 595 -1.95 -33.01 -3.11
C GLN A 595 -2.27 -34.44 -2.67
N LYS A 596 -3.49 -34.94 -2.96
CA LYS A 596 -3.92 -36.30 -2.63
C LYS A 596 -4.60 -36.97 -3.83
N PRO A 597 -3.88 -37.21 -4.95
CA PRO A 597 -4.44 -37.96 -6.08
C PRO A 597 -4.74 -39.42 -5.67
N PRO A 598 -5.50 -40.17 -6.48
CA PRO A 598 -5.57 -41.63 -6.38
C PRO A 598 -4.18 -42.24 -6.19
N LYS A 599 -4.00 -43.03 -5.13
CA LYS A 599 -2.70 -43.70 -4.91
C LYS A 599 -2.49 -44.78 -5.96
N ASN A 600 -3.58 -45.44 -6.39
CA ASN A 600 -3.55 -46.46 -7.42
C ASN A 600 -4.57 -46.17 -8.52
N PHE A 601 -4.10 -45.64 -9.65
CA PHE A 601 -4.92 -45.38 -10.84
C PHE A 601 -5.46 -46.66 -11.52
N SER A 602 -4.98 -47.84 -11.11
CA SER A 602 -5.53 -49.13 -11.54
C SER A 602 -6.81 -49.51 -10.77
N ASN A 603 -7.13 -48.82 -9.67
CA ASN A 603 -8.37 -49.01 -8.92
C ASN A 603 -9.51 -48.22 -9.60
N GLU A 604 -10.53 -48.94 -10.06
CA GLU A 604 -11.67 -48.36 -10.78
C GLU A 604 -12.41 -47.29 -9.97
N ASN A 605 -12.65 -47.54 -8.68
CA ASN A 605 -13.41 -46.62 -7.84
C ASN A 605 -12.67 -45.28 -7.62
N GLU A 606 -11.35 -45.34 -7.46
CA GLU A 606 -10.52 -44.15 -7.30
C GLU A 606 -10.39 -43.39 -8.62
N PHE A 607 -10.13 -44.11 -9.72
CA PHE A 607 -9.92 -43.53 -11.05
C PHE A 607 -11.18 -42.87 -11.59
N VAL A 608 -12.32 -43.57 -11.55
CA VAL A 608 -13.61 -43.02 -12.05
C VAL A 608 -14.02 -41.78 -11.25
N SER A 609 -13.83 -41.78 -9.94
CA SER A 609 -14.13 -40.59 -9.13
C SER A 609 -13.17 -39.42 -9.42
N PHE A 610 -11.91 -39.70 -9.70
CA PHE A 610 -10.92 -38.67 -10.03
C PHE A 610 -11.18 -38.08 -11.42
N LYS A 611 -11.50 -38.95 -12.39
CA LYS A 611 -11.91 -38.57 -13.74
C LYS A 611 -13.08 -37.58 -13.73
N LYS A 612 -14.11 -37.83 -12.91
CA LYS A 612 -15.26 -36.93 -12.74
C LYS A 612 -14.87 -35.55 -12.21
N MET A 613 -13.85 -35.47 -11.35
CA MET A 613 -13.34 -34.19 -10.86
C MET A 613 -12.67 -33.41 -12.00
N ILE A 614 -11.81 -34.06 -12.79
CA ILE A 614 -11.16 -33.42 -13.95
C ILE A 614 -12.21 -32.93 -14.94
N GLU A 615 -13.22 -33.75 -15.24
CA GLU A 615 -14.32 -33.36 -16.13
C GLU A 615 -15.11 -32.15 -15.59
N ASP A 616 -15.37 -32.05 -14.28
CA ASP A 616 -16.01 -30.85 -13.72
C ASP A 616 -15.11 -29.60 -13.84
N LEU A 617 -13.79 -29.73 -13.68
CA LEU A 617 -12.86 -28.61 -13.89
C LEU A 617 -12.78 -28.18 -15.37
N GLU A 618 -12.89 -29.13 -16.30
CA GLU A 618 -12.95 -28.86 -17.75
C GLU A 618 -14.26 -28.16 -18.17
N LEU A 619 -15.34 -28.30 -17.39
CA LEU A 619 -16.64 -27.64 -17.63
C LEU A 619 -16.69 -26.15 -17.19
N ILE A 620 -15.55 -25.52 -16.92
CA ILE A 620 -15.48 -24.06 -16.74
C ILE A 620 -15.57 -23.42 -18.12
N GLU A 621 -16.43 -22.44 -18.31
CA GLU A 621 -16.74 -21.84 -19.63
C GLU A 621 -15.50 -21.33 -20.36
N GLU A 622 -14.57 -20.72 -19.62
CA GLU A 622 -13.32 -20.18 -20.16
C GLU A 622 -12.27 -21.28 -20.46
N ASN A 623 -12.47 -22.53 -20.04
CA ASN A 623 -11.52 -23.62 -20.26
C ASN A 623 -11.41 -23.95 -21.76
N ALA A 624 -10.19 -24.01 -22.29
CA ALA A 624 -9.90 -24.30 -23.68
C ALA A 624 -10.12 -25.78 -24.07
N GLY A 625 -10.43 -26.64 -23.09
CA GLY A 625 -10.74 -28.05 -23.26
C GLY A 625 -9.51 -28.96 -23.16
N ARG A 626 -9.77 -30.28 -23.20
CA ARG A 626 -8.77 -31.34 -22.93
C ARG A 626 -7.52 -31.28 -23.82
N ASN A 627 -7.67 -30.87 -25.08
CA ASN A 627 -6.54 -30.78 -26.01
C ASN A 627 -5.55 -29.68 -25.64
N ALA A 628 -6.01 -28.64 -24.93
CA ALA A 628 -5.21 -27.52 -24.45
C ALA A 628 -4.65 -27.76 -23.04
N ASN A 629 -5.38 -28.53 -22.23
CA ASN A 629 -4.98 -28.85 -20.88
C ASN A 629 -3.82 -29.87 -20.85
N GLN A 630 -2.93 -29.74 -19.88
CA GLN A 630 -1.75 -30.59 -19.72
C GLN A 630 -1.84 -31.40 -18.43
N MET A 631 -1.74 -32.71 -18.57
CA MET A 631 -1.68 -33.66 -17.45
C MET A 631 -0.96 -34.92 -17.91
N TRP A 632 -0.09 -35.49 -17.06
CA TRP A 632 0.62 -36.73 -17.37
C TRP A 632 -0.33 -37.86 -17.79
N LEU A 633 -1.54 -37.93 -17.23
CA LEU A 633 -2.56 -38.91 -17.59
C LEU A 633 -3.02 -38.79 -19.04
N PHE A 634 -3.20 -37.57 -19.57
CA PHE A 634 -3.64 -37.39 -20.95
C PHE A 634 -2.59 -37.87 -21.94
N ASP A 635 -1.32 -37.61 -21.65
CA ASP A 635 -0.20 -38.10 -22.46
C ASP A 635 -0.03 -39.61 -22.32
N TYR A 636 -0.12 -40.14 -21.10
CA TYR A 636 0.00 -41.57 -20.82
C TYR A 636 -1.10 -42.39 -21.52
N MET A 637 -2.34 -41.91 -21.48
CA MET A 637 -3.47 -42.55 -22.18
C MET A 637 -3.31 -42.52 -23.70
N ARG A 638 -2.74 -41.44 -24.25
CA ARG A 638 -2.41 -41.37 -25.68
C ARG A 638 -1.34 -42.40 -26.08
N VAL A 639 -0.26 -42.50 -25.31
CA VAL A 639 0.82 -43.47 -25.55
C VAL A 639 0.32 -44.91 -25.43
N THR A 640 -0.55 -45.18 -24.45
CA THR A 640 -1.11 -46.52 -24.21
C THR A 640 -2.35 -46.81 -25.06
N LYS A 641 -2.76 -45.88 -25.95
CA LYS A 641 -3.95 -45.98 -26.81
C LYS A 641 -5.24 -46.26 -26.03
N GLN A 642 -5.35 -45.70 -24.82
CA GLN A 642 -6.54 -45.79 -23.97
C GLN A 642 -7.44 -44.56 -24.19
N ASN A 643 -8.73 -44.78 -24.43
CA ASN A 643 -9.69 -43.68 -24.59
C ASN A 643 -10.15 -43.17 -23.21
N TRP A 644 -10.10 -41.85 -22.98
CA TRP A 644 -10.55 -41.24 -21.74
C TRP A 644 -11.96 -41.68 -21.35
N HIS A 645 -12.93 -41.64 -22.26
CA HIS A 645 -14.33 -41.89 -21.92
C HIS A 645 -14.61 -43.37 -21.58
N GLU A 646 -13.96 -44.30 -22.28
CA GLU A 646 -14.19 -45.75 -22.13
C GLU A 646 -13.38 -46.36 -20.99
N THR A 647 -12.23 -45.77 -20.65
CA THR A 647 -11.33 -46.34 -19.65
C THR A 647 -11.89 -46.16 -18.24
N LYS A 648 -12.06 -47.29 -17.53
CA LYS A 648 -12.50 -47.32 -16.12
C LYS A 648 -11.36 -47.59 -15.12
N LYS A 649 -10.23 -48.13 -15.59
CA LYS A 649 -9.01 -48.33 -14.80
C LYS A 649 -7.80 -48.15 -15.70
N LEU A 650 -6.75 -47.48 -15.19
CA LEU A 650 -5.55 -47.19 -15.97
C LEU A 650 -4.57 -48.36 -15.89
N ASN A 651 -3.98 -48.76 -17.02
CA ASN A 651 -2.94 -49.78 -17.01
C ASN A 651 -1.59 -49.15 -16.66
N MET A 652 -1.13 -49.28 -15.41
CA MET A 652 0.10 -48.63 -14.92
C MET A 652 1.41 -49.36 -15.25
N SER A 653 1.38 -50.50 -15.97
CA SER A 653 2.58 -51.30 -16.24
C SER A 653 3.65 -50.58 -17.08
N GLY A 654 3.27 -49.62 -17.92
CA GLY A 654 4.17 -48.82 -18.75
C GLY A 654 4.69 -47.54 -18.10
N PHE A 655 4.23 -47.20 -16.88
CA PHE A 655 4.46 -45.88 -16.27
C PHE A 655 5.94 -45.55 -16.11
N LYS A 656 6.77 -46.50 -15.63
CA LYS A 656 8.21 -46.30 -15.44
C LYS A 656 8.91 -45.95 -16.75
N LYS A 657 8.53 -46.59 -17.85
CA LYS A 657 9.09 -46.30 -19.18
C LYS A 657 8.60 -44.94 -19.69
N PHE A 658 7.32 -44.64 -19.52
CA PHE A 658 6.73 -43.36 -19.91
C PHE A 658 7.44 -42.18 -19.22
N ILE A 659 7.53 -42.21 -17.88
CA ILE A 659 8.05 -41.08 -17.11
C ILE A 659 9.55 -40.87 -17.29
N THR A 660 10.29 -41.83 -17.86
CA THR A 660 11.75 -41.73 -18.08
C THR A 660 12.16 -41.48 -19.53
N THR A 661 11.21 -41.51 -20.48
CA THR A 661 11.49 -41.42 -21.92
C THR A 661 11.07 -40.06 -22.46
N PHE A 662 11.93 -39.42 -23.26
CA PHE A 662 11.59 -38.19 -23.98
C PHE A 662 10.44 -38.44 -24.99
N PRO A 663 9.46 -37.52 -25.15
CA PRO A 663 9.35 -36.21 -24.49
C PRO A 663 8.67 -36.21 -23.12
N TYR A 664 8.19 -37.37 -22.64
CA TYR A 664 7.37 -37.47 -21.43
C TYR A 664 8.16 -37.41 -20.11
N LYS A 665 9.49 -37.45 -20.18
CA LYS A 665 10.37 -37.26 -19.03
C LYS A 665 10.10 -35.94 -18.29
N ASP A 666 9.64 -34.91 -18.98
CA ASP A 666 9.34 -33.61 -18.38
C ASP A 666 8.28 -33.71 -17.26
N TRP A 667 7.41 -34.72 -17.31
CA TRP A 667 6.41 -34.98 -16.26
C TRP A 667 7.01 -35.43 -14.92
N GLU A 668 8.30 -35.81 -14.85
CA GLU A 668 9.00 -36.07 -13.58
C GLU A 668 8.95 -34.86 -12.65
N THR A 669 8.96 -33.65 -13.20
CA THR A 669 8.87 -32.41 -12.42
C THR A 669 7.43 -32.12 -11.96
N GLY A 670 6.44 -32.55 -12.74
CA GLY A 670 5.01 -32.32 -12.49
C GLY A 670 4.30 -33.45 -11.74
N THR A 671 4.98 -34.54 -11.41
CA THR A 671 4.39 -35.73 -10.77
C THR A 671 5.35 -36.28 -9.71
N GLN A 672 4.91 -36.31 -8.45
CA GLN A 672 5.64 -36.98 -7.38
C GLN A 672 5.15 -38.43 -7.28
N PHE A 673 6.07 -39.38 -7.32
CA PHE A 673 5.74 -40.81 -7.30
C PHE A 673 6.79 -41.63 -6.54
N ASN A 674 6.35 -42.77 -6.03
CA ASN A 674 7.20 -43.80 -5.43
C ASN A 674 6.89 -45.15 -6.07
N PHE A 675 7.89 -46.02 -6.24
CA PHE A 675 7.66 -47.40 -6.64
C PHE A 675 7.66 -48.30 -5.40
N ILE A 676 6.55 -49.02 -5.18
CA ILE A 676 6.45 -50.03 -4.13
C ILE A 676 6.47 -51.41 -4.77
N ILE A 677 7.25 -52.33 -4.22
CA ILE A 677 7.25 -53.72 -4.66
C ILE A 677 6.01 -54.39 -4.08
N ASP A 678 5.13 -54.89 -4.96
CA ASP A 678 3.99 -55.69 -4.53
C ASP A 678 4.49 -57.03 -3.97
N PRO A 679 4.24 -57.34 -2.68
CA PRO A 679 4.70 -58.58 -2.06
C PRO A 679 4.10 -59.83 -2.71
N LYS A 680 2.98 -59.73 -3.44
CA LYS A 680 2.33 -60.88 -4.09
C LYS A 680 2.88 -61.17 -5.48
N THR A 681 3.20 -60.14 -6.26
CA THR A 681 3.61 -60.29 -7.66
C THR A 681 5.10 -60.02 -7.89
N ASN A 682 5.80 -59.50 -6.87
CA ASN A 682 7.17 -59.01 -6.93
C ASN A 682 7.37 -57.96 -8.06
N LYS A 683 6.30 -57.28 -8.47
CA LYS A 683 6.32 -56.22 -9.49
C LYS A 683 6.35 -54.87 -8.81
N GLU A 684 7.11 -53.93 -9.37
CA GLU A 684 7.08 -52.54 -8.97
C GLU A 684 5.74 -51.90 -9.38
N ILE A 685 5.00 -51.39 -8.41
CA ILE A 685 3.77 -50.64 -8.61
C ILE A 685 4.06 -49.16 -8.37
N PRO A 686 3.78 -48.28 -9.34
CA PRO A 686 3.89 -46.84 -9.14
C PRO A 686 2.76 -46.33 -8.25
N ILE A 687 3.10 -45.54 -7.24
CA ILE A 687 2.17 -44.81 -6.38
C ILE A 687 2.40 -43.32 -6.61
N ILE A 688 1.35 -42.63 -7.04
CA ILE A 688 1.39 -41.18 -7.23
C ILE A 688 1.02 -40.51 -5.90
N THR A 689 1.90 -39.65 -5.40
CA THR A 689 1.71 -38.96 -4.12
C THR A 689 1.21 -37.54 -4.31
N LYS A 690 1.65 -36.85 -5.37
CA LYS A 690 1.16 -35.53 -5.78
C LYS A 690 1.28 -35.39 -7.30
N MET A 691 0.46 -34.54 -7.90
CA MET A 691 0.56 -34.26 -9.33
C MET A 691 0.02 -32.88 -9.68
N LEU A 692 0.45 -32.38 -10.85
CA LEU A 692 -0.05 -31.15 -11.44
C LEU A 692 -1.06 -31.44 -12.56
N PHE A 693 -2.05 -30.58 -12.66
CA PHE A 693 -2.95 -30.47 -13.80
C PHE A 693 -2.95 -29.02 -14.25
N MET A 694 -2.43 -28.73 -15.44
CA MET A 694 -2.41 -27.35 -15.96
C MET A 694 -3.58 -27.19 -16.91
N ALA A 695 -4.54 -26.35 -16.52
CA ALA A 695 -5.65 -26.02 -17.41
C ALA A 695 -5.36 -24.72 -18.14
N THR A 696 -5.75 -24.67 -19.41
CA THR A 696 -5.63 -23.48 -20.25
C THR A 696 -6.99 -22.81 -20.32
N HIS A 697 -7.03 -21.50 -20.09
CA HIS A 697 -8.22 -20.67 -20.18
C HIS A 697 -8.05 -19.61 -21.26
N ASN A 698 -9.13 -19.36 -21.99
CA ASN A 698 -9.18 -18.39 -23.08
C ASN A 698 -10.07 -17.20 -22.71
N ASN A 699 -9.99 -16.13 -23.50
CA ASN A 699 -10.83 -14.93 -23.41
C ASN A 699 -10.69 -14.12 -22.12
N VAL A 700 -9.57 -14.24 -21.40
CA VAL A 700 -9.25 -13.40 -20.24
C VAL A 700 -8.38 -12.22 -20.68
N THR A 701 -8.93 -11.02 -20.72
CA THR A 701 -8.31 -9.79 -21.25
C THR A 701 -7.96 -8.76 -20.19
N SER A 702 -8.40 -8.97 -18.95
CA SER A 702 -8.21 -8.03 -17.86
C SER A 702 -8.04 -8.72 -16.51
N ILE A 703 -7.47 -8.02 -15.53
CA ILE A 703 -7.36 -8.51 -14.15
C ILE A 703 -8.74 -8.75 -13.51
N LYS A 704 -9.79 -8.02 -13.93
CA LYS A 704 -11.18 -8.20 -13.49
C LYS A 704 -11.74 -9.55 -13.96
N GLU A 705 -11.53 -9.87 -15.22
CA GLU A 705 -11.94 -11.17 -15.79
C GLU A 705 -11.14 -12.31 -15.16
N LYS A 706 -9.84 -12.11 -14.96
CA LYS A 706 -8.96 -13.07 -14.29
C LYS A 706 -9.41 -13.34 -12.85
N HIS A 707 -9.81 -12.29 -12.13
CA HIS A 707 -10.42 -12.40 -10.80
C HIS A 707 -11.72 -13.21 -10.82
N THR A 708 -12.63 -12.90 -11.75
CA THR A 708 -13.91 -13.63 -11.90
C THR A 708 -13.67 -15.11 -12.20
N LEU A 709 -12.71 -15.41 -13.08
CA LEU A 709 -12.28 -16.77 -13.40
C LEU A 709 -11.75 -17.48 -12.15
N MET A 710 -10.83 -16.85 -11.40
CA MET A 710 -10.28 -17.44 -10.18
C MET A 710 -11.36 -17.73 -9.12
N GLN A 711 -12.35 -16.85 -8.98
CA GLN A 711 -13.50 -17.12 -8.10
C GLN A 711 -14.31 -18.35 -8.56
N LYS A 712 -14.61 -18.47 -9.86
CA LYS A 712 -15.27 -19.66 -10.42
C LYS A 712 -14.46 -20.92 -10.15
N ILE A 713 -13.13 -20.86 -10.35
CA ILE A 713 -12.20 -21.98 -10.14
C ILE A 713 -12.18 -22.40 -8.66
N ARG A 714 -11.98 -21.45 -7.74
CA ARG A 714 -11.96 -21.71 -6.28
C ARG A 714 -13.27 -22.34 -5.81
N ASN A 715 -14.40 -21.85 -6.29
CA ASN A 715 -15.72 -22.42 -6.00
C ASN A 715 -15.84 -23.87 -6.47
N LYS A 716 -15.36 -24.21 -7.67
CA LYS A 716 -15.37 -25.60 -8.16
C LYS A 716 -14.43 -26.50 -7.35
N VAL A 717 -13.20 -26.04 -7.13
CA VAL A 717 -12.18 -26.79 -6.38
C VAL A 717 -12.60 -27.05 -4.93
N SER A 718 -13.36 -26.14 -4.32
CA SER A 718 -13.85 -26.30 -2.95
C SER A 718 -14.61 -27.62 -2.72
N LYS A 719 -15.36 -28.09 -3.73
CA LYS A 719 -16.11 -29.36 -3.70
C LYS A 719 -15.23 -30.60 -3.54
N TYR A 720 -13.96 -30.51 -3.97
CA TYR A 720 -13.02 -31.62 -4.03
C TYR A 720 -11.89 -31.51 -2.98
N ARG A 721 -11.92 -30.44 -2.18
CA ARG A 721 -10.87 -30.11 -1.20
C ARG A 721 -10.67 -31.20 -0.15
N GLU A 722 -11.73 -31.80 0.37
CA GLU A 722 -11.62 -32.87 1.37
C GLU A 722 -11.02 -34.17 0.80
N LYS A 723 -11.41 -34.52 -0.42
CA LYS A 723 -11.08 -35.81 -1.04
C LYS A 723 -9.69 -35.82 -1.69
N TYR A 724 -9.39 -34.80 -2.48
CA TYR A 724 -8.18 -34.74 -3.32
C TYR A 724 -7.22 -33.60 -2.92
N ASP A 725 -7.65 -32.70 -2.04
CA ASP A 725 -6.90 -31.51 -1.61
C ASP A 725 -6.29 -30.75 -2.80
N VAL A 726 -7.17 -30.42 -3.75
CA VAL A 726 -6.83 -29.65 -4.94
C VAL A 726 -6.71 -28.18 -4.58
N VAL A 727 -5.66 -27.53 -5.08
CA VAL A 727 -5.41 -26.11 -4.88
C VAL A 727 -5.07 -25.48 -6.24
N PRO A 728 -5.87 -24.52 -6.74
CA PRO A 728 -5.54 -23.82 -7.98
C PRO A 728 -4.45 -22.80 -7.71
N TYR A 729 -3.44 -22.71 -8.56
CA TYR A 729 -2.37 -21.73 -8.45
C TYR A 729 -2.28 -20.94 -9.75
N ASP A 730 -2.28 -19.62 -9.60
CA ASP A 730 -2.03 -18.65 -10.66
C ASP A 730 -1.00 -17.63 -10.15
N THR A 731 -0.17 -17.11 -11.05
CA THR A 731 0.91 -16.17 -10.69
C THR A 731 0.41 -14.86 -10.09
N ASP A 732 -0.81 -14.44 -10.41
CA ASP A 732 -1.46 -13.22 -9.93
C ASP A 732 -2.44 -13.47 -8.78
N ALA A 733 -2.51 -14.68 -8.23
CA ALA A 733 -3.42 -15.04 -7.15
C ALA A 733 -3.38 -14.05 -5.97
N LEU A 734 -2.19 -13.64 -5.52
CA LEU A 734 -2.04 -12.68 -4.43
C LEU A 734 -2.63 -11.32 -4.80
N ASN A 735 -2.42 -10.87 -6.04
CA ASN A 735 -2.91 -9.59 -6.55
C ASN A 735 -4.44 -9.57 -6.63
N ILE A 736 -5.03 -10.69 -7.05
CA ILE A 736 -6.49 -10.89 -7.09
C ILE A 736 -7.09 -10.75 -5.68
N ASP A 737 -6.47 -11.38 -4.67
CA ASP A 737 -6.93 -11.29 -3.29
C ASP A 737 -6.77 -9.88 -2.69
N ILE A 738 -5.72 -9.14 -3.06
CA ILE A 738 -5.53 -7.74 -2.65
C ILE A 738 -6.68 -6.87 -3.18
N VAL A 739 -7.09 -7.08 -4.43
CA VAL A 739 -8.22 -6.34 -5.02
C VAL A 739 -9.52 -6.64 -4.28
N ASP A 740 -9.83 -7.92 -4.03
CA ASP A 740 -11.00 -8.34 -3.25
C ASP A 740 -11.05 -7.68 -1.86
N GLN A 741 -9.90 -7.68 -1.20
CA GLN A 741 -9.72 -7.09 0.12
C GLN A 741 -9.91 -5.57 0.11
N SER A 742 -9.40 -4.87 -0.91
CA SER A 742 -9.60 -3.43 -1.07
C SER A 742 -11.07 -3.06 -1.30
N LEU A 743 -11.79 -3.87 -2.10
CA LEU A 743 -13.20 -3.66 -2.41
C LEU A 743 -14.06 -3.81 -1.16
N GLN A 744 -13.87 -4.89 -0.39
CA GLN A 744 -14.58 -5.10 0.88
C GLN A 744 -14.39 -3.92 1.84
N THR A 745 -13.17 -3.39 1.92
CA THR A 745 -12.86 -2.24 2.78
C THR A 745 -13.62 -0.99 2.36
N SER A 746 -13.65 -0.71 1.06
CA SER A 746 -14.37 0.46 0.53
C SER A 746 -15.87 0.38 0.84
N ILE A 747 -16.47 -0.80 0.73
CA ILE A 747 -17.90 -1.05 1.02
C ILE A 747 -18.22 -0.89 2.51
N LEU A 748 -17.31 -1.25 3.42
CA LEU A 748 -17.50 -1.14 4.87
C LEU A 748 -17.31 0.29 5.40
N ILE A 749 -16.37 1.05 4.83
CA ILE A 749 -16.07 2.42 5.29
C ILE A 749 -17.13 3.42 4.80
N LEU A 750 -17.73 3.22 3.62
CA LEU A 750 -18.67 4.20 3.07
C LEU A 750 -19.96 4.40 3.90
N PRO A 751 -20.69 3.36 4.36
CA PRO A 751 -21.89 3.54 5.16
C PRO A 751 -21.62 4.19 6.53
N SER A 752 -20.43 3.98 7.09
CA SER A 752 -20.05 4.56 8.38
C SER A 752 -19.69 6.06 8.28
N LEU A 753 -19.23 6.53 7.12
CA LEU A 753 -19.07 7.97 6.84
C LEU A 753 -20.40 8.70 6.63
N PHE A 754 -21.43 8.04 6.08
CA PHE A 754 -22.76 8.63 5.86
C PHE A 754 -23.73 8.45 7.05
N GLY A 755 -23.49 7.48 7.94
CA GLY A 755 -24.32 7.23 9.13
C GLY A 755 -24.08 8.16 10.32
N PHE A 756 -23.09 9.07 10.25
CA PHE A 756 -22.67 9.93 11.36
C PHE A 756 -23.15 11.39 11.31
N PHE A 757 -24.14 11.74 10.49
CA PHE A 757 -24.86 13.01 10.67
C PHE A 757 -25.76 12.91 11.91
N PRO A 758 -25.43 13.60 13.02
CA PRO A 758 -26.29 13.57 14.19
C PRO A 758 -27.54 14.37 13.86
N LYS A 759 -28.71 13.73 14.00
CA LYS A 759 -30.05 14.34 14.05
C LYS A 759 -30.24 15.34 15.22
N SER A 760 -29.17 15.95 15.75
CA SER A 760 -29.19 16.69 17.02
C SER A 760 -28.67 18.13 16.95
N ILE A 761 -28.71 18.79 15.79
CA ILE A 761 -28.48 20.26 15.71
C ILE A 761 -29.74 20.94 15.18
N THR A 762 -30.85 20.65 15.86
CA THR A 762 -32.10 21.40 15.82
C THR A 762 -32.70 21.30 17.22
N MET A 763 -32.22 22.12 18.16
CA MET A 763 -32.86 22.56 19.42
C MET A 763 -31.84 23.30 20.30
N GLU A 764 -31.63 24.58 20.01
CA GLU A 764 -31.54 25.77 20.91
C GLU A 764 -31.08 27.00 20.12
#